data_AF-A0A6A1QAM0-F1
#
_entry.id   AF-A0A6A1QAM0-F1
#
_cell.length_a   1.000
_cell.length_b   1.000
_cell.length_c   1.000
_cell.angle_alpha   90.00
_cell.angle_beta   90.00
_cell.angle_gamma   90.00
#
_symmetry.space_group_name_H-M   'P 1'
#
loop_
_entity.id
_entity.type
_entity.pdbx_description
1 polymer ?
#
loop_
_entity_poly.entity_id
_entity_poly.type
_entity_poly.pdbx_seq_one_letter_code
_entity_poly.pdbx_strand_id
1 'polypeptide(L)'
;MGVNLFAGKFYQCVNTTDGSPFPTSEVENRSQCFALMNVSQNVRWKNLKVNFDNVGLGYLSLLQVATFKGWMDIMYAAVDSVNVDKQPIYEYSLYMYIYFVIFIIFGSFFTLNLFIGVIIDNFNQQKKKISISSFCHCTERKEQLFFQKYNVKFNLMSNKFQGCIFDLVTNQAFDIAIMVLICLNMITMMVEKEGQSAYMTEVLYWVNVVFVILFTGECVLKLISLRCYYFTVGWNIFDFVVVILSIVGMFLADLIERYFVSPTLFRVIRLARIGRILRLIKGAKGIRTLLFALMMSLPALFNIGLLLFLVMFIYAIFGMSNFAYVKKEAGINDMFNFETFGNSMICLFQITTSGGWDRLLAPILNSAPPDCDPRKVHPGSSVEGDCGNPSVGIFYFVSYIIISFLVVVNMYIAVILENFSVATEESTEPLSEDDFEMFYEVWEKFDPDATQFIEYSKLSDFAAALDPPLLIAKPNKAQLIAMDLPMVSGDRIHCLDILFAFTKRVLGESGEMDSLRSQMEERFMSANPSKVSYEPITTTLKRKQEDVSATVIQRAYRRYRLRKNVKNISSIYIKDGDRDDDLPSKEDMVFDNINENSSPEKTDGTPSTISPPSYDSVTKPDKEKYEKDKTEKEDKGKDGKEGKK
;
A
#
# COMPACT_ATOMS: atom_id res chain seq x y z
N MET A 1 2.86 -31.75 35.02
CA MET A 1 3.76 -31.02 35.93
C MET A 1 2.99 -30.09 36.86
N GLY A 2 2.25 -29.08 36.36
CA GLY A 2 1.51 -28.14 37.22
C GLY A 2 0.58 -28.80 38.24
N VAL A 3 -0.19 -29.83 37.84
CA VAL A 3 -1.04 -30.61 38.76
C VAL A 3 -0.23 -31.19 39.93
N ASN A 4 0.92 -31.81 39.66
CA ASN A 4 1.75 -32.38 40.73
C ASN A 4 2.32 -31.32 41.69
N LEU A 5 2.52 -30.09 41.21
CA LEU A 5 3.07 -29.00 42.02
C LEU A 5 2.01 -28.29 42.86
N PHE A 6 0.81 -28.09 42.31
CA PHE A 6 -0.18 -27.15 42.83
C PHE A 6 -1.56 -27.74 43.15
N ALA A 7 -1.86 -28.99 42.78
CA ALA A 7 -3.18 -29.59 43.03
C ALA A 7 -3.52 -29.58 44.53
N GLY A 8 -4.71 -29.11 44.87
CA GLY A 8 -5.20 -29.01 46.24
C GLY A 8 -4.55 -27.93 47.10
N LYS A 9 -3.63 -27.12 46.57
CA LYS A 9 -2.89 -26.10 47.34
C LYS A 9 -3.42 -24.67 47.19
N PHE A 10 -4.36 -24.41 46.29
CA PHE A 10 -4.92 -23.07 46.03
C PHE A 10 -6.13 -22.73 46.92
N TYR A 11 -6.37 -23.53 47.95
CA TYR A 11 -7.42 -23.26 48.91
C TYR A 11 -6.97 -22.23 49.94
N GLN A 12 -7.88 -21.34 50.32
CA GLN A 12 -7.64 -20.31 51.34
C GLN A 12 -8.89 -20.07 52.18
N CYS A 13 -8.69 -19.76 53.45
CA CYS A 13 -9.72 -19.27 54.35
C CYS A 13 -9.87 -17.76 54.13
N VAL A 14 -11.07 -17.33 53.75
CA VAL A 14 -11.38 -15.92 53.45
C VAL A 14 -12.59 -15.43 54.25
N ASN A 15 -12.59 -14.14 54.57
CA ASN A 15 -13.77 -13.46 55.08
C ASN A 15 -14.73 -13.17 53.90
N THR A 16 -15.99 -13.56 54.00
CA THR A 16 -16.98 -13.40 52.92
C THR A 16 -17.48 -11.96 52.75
N THR A 17 -17.29 -11.10 53.75
CA THR A 17 -17.69 -9.68 53.67
C THR A 17 -16.69 -8.85 52.85
N ASP A 18 -15.40 -8.96 53.17
CA ASP A 18 -14.34 -8.17 52.53
C ASP A 18 -13.57 -8.94 51.44
N GLY A 19 -13.73 -10.26 51.37
CA GLY A 19 -13.01 -11.13 50.44
C GLY A 19 -11.53 -11.33 50.78
N SER A 20 -11.04 -10.76 51.89
CA SER A 20 -9.64 -10.85 52.30
C SER A 20 -9.29 -12.22 52.91
N PRO A 21 -8.08 -12.75 52.66
CA PRO A 21 -7.59 -13.96 53.32
C PRO A 21 -7.30 -13.71 54.80
N PHE A 22 -7.60 -14.68 55.65
CA PHE A 22 -7.23 -14.63 57.07
C PHE A 22 -5.70 -14.77 57.23
N PRO A 23 -5.09 -14.06 58.19
CA PRO A 23 -3.68 -14.21 58.48
C PRO A 23 -3.40 -15.59 59.09
N THR A 24 -2.22 -16.14 58.80
CA THR A 24 -1.81 -17.47 59.30
C THR A 24 -1.64 -17.54 60.82
N SER A 25 -1.56 -16.39 61.51
CA SER A 25 -1.58 -16.30 62.96
C SER A 25 -2.92 -16.68 63.58
N GLU A 26 -4.03 -16.51 62.86
CA GLU A 26 -5.39 -16.82 63.35
C GLU A 26 -5.88 -18.16 62.81
N VAL A 27 -5.57 -18.48 61.55
CA VAL A 27 -5.97 -19.72 60.89
C VAL A 27 -4.79 -20.31 60.14
N GLU A 28 -4.23 -21.40 60.67
CA GLU A 28 -3.08 -22.10 60.08
C GLU A 28 -3.51 -23.18 59.07
N ASN A 29 -4.59 -23.93 59.39
CA ASN A 29 -5.00 -25.10 58.61
C ASN A 29 -6.52 -25.12 58.38
N ARG A 30 -6.96 -25.92 57.41
CA ARG A 30 -8.37 -26.10 57.02
C ARG A 30 -9.29 -26.44 58.20
N SER A 31 -8.83 -27.29 59.13
CA SER A 31 -9.61 -27.67 60.33
C SER A 31 -9.93 -26.47 61.24
N GLN A 32 -8.99 -25.54 61.40
CA GLN A 32 -9.19 -24.31 62.17
C GLN A 32 -10.14 -23.35 61.43
N CYS A 33 -10.06 -23.27 60.10
CA CYS A 33 -11.02 -22.49 59.30
C CYS A 33 -12.46 -23.01 59.50
N PHE A 34 -12.66 -24.33 59.51
CA PHE A 34 -13.98 -24.92 59.80
C PHE A 34 -14.43 -24.70 61.25
N ALA A 35 -13.51 -24.72 62.22
CA ALA A 35 -13.84 -24.34 63.59
C ALA A 35 -14.31 -22.88 63.67
N LEU A 36 -13.66 -21.96 62.95
CA LEU A 36 -14.10 -20.57 62.84
C LEU A 36 -15.45 -20.44 62.14
N MET A 37 -15.70 -21.24 61.10
CA MET A 37 -16.96 -21.23 60.34
C MET A 37 -18.17 -21.69 61.19
N ASN A 38 -17.96 -22.55 62.17
CA ASN A 38 -19.02 -22.94 63.12
C ASN A 38 -19.38 -21.82 64.10
N VAL A 39 -18.46 -20.87 64.35
CA VAL A 39 -18.64 -19.77 65.31
C VAL A 39 -19.04 -18.47 64.62
N SER A 40 -18.51 -18.23 63.42
CA SER A 40 -18.69 -17.00 62.63
C SER A 40 -19.31 -17.31 61.27
N GLN A 41 -20.38 -16.61 60.94
CA GLN A 41 -21.16 -16.84 59.71
C GLN A 41 -20.46 -16.37 58.42
N ASN A 42 -19.42 -15.53 58.54
CA ASN A 42 -18.76 -14.84 57.42
C ASN A 42 -17.39 -15.44 57.03
N VAL A 43 -17.14 -16.72 57.31
CA VAL A 43 -15.85 -17.37 57.03
C VAL A 43 -16.05 -18.47 56.00
N ARG A 44 -15.17 -18.57 55.00
CA ARG A 44 -15.24 -19.63 53.98
C ARG A 44 -13.88 -20.17 53.60
N TRP A 45 -13.77 -21.50 53.55
CA TRP A 45 -12.67 -22.18 52.88
C TRP A 45 -12.97 -22.24 51.37
N LYS A 46 -12.31 -21.39 50.59
CA LYS A 46 -12.60 -21.18 49.17
C LYS A 46 -11.39 -21.60 48.32
N ASN A 47 -11.66 -22.29 47.23
CA ASN A 47 -10.67 -22.59 46.19
C ASN A 47 -10.66 -21.50 45.12
N LEU A 48 -9.54 -21.32 44.43
CA LEU A 48 -9.50 -20.51 43.23
C LEU A 48 -10.32 -21.18 42.11
N LYS A 49 -11.13 -20.38 41.38
CA LYS A 49 -12.05 -20.89 40.34
C LYS A 49 -11.31 -21.56 39.18
N VAL A 50 -10.13 -21.03 38.83
CA VAL A 50 -9.23 -21.57 37.81
C VAL A 50 -7.97 -22.06 38.54
N ASN A 51 -7.69 -23.36 38.48
CA ASN A 51 -6.66 -23.99 39.30
C ASN A 51 -6.01 -25.21 38.60
N PHE A 52 -5.12 -25.90 39.31
CA PHE A 52 -4.40 -27.08 38.82
C PHE A 52 -4.88 -28.41 39.45
N ASP A 53 -6.11 -28.49 39.96
CA ASP A 53 -6.62 -29.70 40.63
C ASP A 53 -6.75 -30.90 39.68
N ASN A 54 -7.02 -30.63 38.41
CA ASN A 54 -7.05 -31.65 37.36
C ASN A 54 -6.40 -31.12 36.06
N VAL A 55 -6.14 -32.03 35.13
CA VAL A 55 -5.46 -31.69 33.87
C VAL A 55 -6.29 -30.71 33.02
N GLY A 56 -7.61 -30.83 33.00
CA GLY A 56 -8.50 -29.94 32.23
C GLY A 56 -8.46 -28.49 32.73
N LEU A 57 -8.61 -28.27 34.04
CA LEU A 57 -8.47 -26.97 34.68
C LEU A 57 -7.02 -26.46 34.59
N GLY A 58 -6.04 -27.37 34.60
CA GLY A 58 -4.65 -27.06 34.30
C GLY A 58 -4.46 -26.46 32.91
N TYR A 59 -5.12 -27.00 31.87
CA TYR A 59 -5.09 -26.40 30.53
C TYR A 59 -5.74 -25.01 30.50
N LEU A 60 -6.86 -24.81 31.20
CA LEU A 60 -7.49 -23.49 31.31
C LEU A 60 -6.58 -22.48 32.02
N SER A 61 -5.90 -22.90 33.08
CA SER A 61 -4.92 -22.10 33.82
C SER A 61 -3.72 -21.73 32.93
N LEU A 62 -3.18 -22.69 32.18
CA LEU A 62 -2.08 -22.45 31.25
C LEU A 62 -2.49 -21.56 30.07
N LEU A 63 -3.75 -21.63 29.62
CA LEU A 63 -4.28 -20.73 28.60
C LEU A 63 -4.35 -19.28 29.10
N GLN A 64 -4.76 -19.05 30.36
CA GLN A 64 -4.73 -17.72 30.99
C GLN A 64 -3.30 -17.17 31.09
N VAL A 65 -2.33 -18.02 31.47
CA VAL A 65 -0.91 -17.65 31.48
C VAL A 65 -0.38 -17.37 30.07
N ALA A 66 -0.72 -18.21 29.08
CA ALA A 66 -0.24 -18.06 27.70
C ALA A 66 -0.79 -16.80 27.00
N THR A 67 -2.02 -16.40 27.32
CA THR A 67 -2.67 -15.18 26.81
C THR A 67 -2.35 -13.93 27.65
N PHE A 68 -1.66 -14.09 28.78
CA PHE A 68 -1.36 -13.02 29.74
C PHE A 68 -2.62 -12.32 30.29
N LYS A 69 -3.70 -13.08 30.52
CA LYS A 69 -4.98 -12.59 31.08
C LYS A 69 -5.39 -13.49 32.25
N GLY A 70 -5.67 -12.91 33.42
CA GLY A 70 -5.91 -13.69 34.65
C GLY A 70 -4.66 -14.40 35.21
N TRP A 71 -3.50 -14.27 34.56
CA TRP A 71 -2.26 -14.95 34.93
C TRP A 71 -1.72 -14.55 36.32
N MET A 72 -1.98 -13.32 36.76
CA MET A 72 -1.55 -12.80 38.05
C MET A 72 -2.17 -13.58 39.22
N ASP A 73 -3.49 -13.81 39.19
CA ASP A 73 -4.21 -14.50 40.27
C ASP A 73 -3.71 -15.95 40.44
N ILE A 74 -3.39 -16.62 39.33
CA ILE A 74 -2.82 -17.97 39.33
C ILE A 74 -1.41 -17.96 39.90
N MET A 75 -0.59 -16.97 39.53
CA MET A 75 0.81 -16.88 39.96
C MET A 75 0.94 -16.52 41.43
N TYR A 76 0.11 -15.60 41.91
CA TYR A 76 0.05 -15.30 43.35
C TYR A 76 -0.36 -16.54 44.15
N ALA A 77 -1.43 -17.24 43.74
CA ALA A 77 -1.83 -18.48 44.41
C ALA A 77 -0.74 -19.57 44.37
N ALA A 78 0.04 -19.65 43.30
CA ALA A 78 1.14 -20.61 43.19
C ALA A 78 2.32 -20.28 44.11
N VAL A 79 2.68 -19.00 44.21
CA VAL A 79 3.80 -18.52 45.02
C VAL A 79 3.46 -18.54 46.51
N ASP A 80 2.22 -18.25 46.86
CA ASP A 80 1.74 -18.29 48.25
C ASP A 80 1.43 -19.72 48.74
N SER A 81 1.43 -20.70 47.84
CA SER A 81 1.10 -22.08 48.17
C SER A 81 2.18 -22.74 49.06
N VAL A 82 1.72 -23.41 50.12
CA VAL A 82 2.57 -24.13 51.08
C VAL A 82 2.38 -25.63 50.92
N ASN A 83 1.24 -26.16 51.38
CA ASN A 83 0.89 -27.58 51.33
C ASN A 83 -0.63 -27.74 51.26
N VAL A 84 -1.09 -28.95 50.95
CA VAL A 84 -2.52 -29.29 50.92
C VAL A 84 -3.12 -29.09 52.32
N ASP A 85 -4.33 -28.54 52.39
CA ASP A 85 -5.09 -28.23 53.61
C ASP A 85 -4.43 -27.22 54.60
N LYS A 86 -3.35 -26.53 54.18
CA LYS A 86 -2.73 -25.43 54.92
C LYS A 86 -3.12 -24.07 54.36
N GLN A 87 -3.24 -23.06 55.21
CA GLN A 87 -3.46 -21.68 54.77
C GLN A 87 -2.21 -21.19 53.99
N PRO A 88 -2.39 -20.52 52.84
CA PRO A 88 -1.27 -19.97 52.08
C PRO A 88 -0.57 -18.86 52.87
N ILE A 89 0.74 -18.77 52.70
CA ILE A 89 1.60 -17.76 53.31
C ILE A 89 2.18 -16.93 52.19
N TYR A 90 2.08 -15.60 52.32
CA TYR A 90 2.61 -14.65 51.34
C TYR A 90 4.07 -14.98 50.97
N GLU A 91 4.30 -15.21 49.68
CA GLU A 91 5.62 -15.46 49.09
C GLU A 91 6.43 -16.64 49.66
N TYR A 92 5.77 -17.66 50.22
CA TYR A 92 6.47 -18.83 50.78
C TYR A 92 7.28 -19.62 49.74
N SER A 93 6.69 -19.86 48.57
CA SER A 93 7.28 -20.64 47.48
C SER A 93 7.74 -19.76 46.32
N LEU A 94 8.55 -18.73 46.60
CA LEU A 94 8.98 -17.72 45.61
C LEU A 94 9.62 -18.31 44.34
N TYR A 95 10.31 -19.45 44.44
CA TYR A 95 10.91 -20.14 43.29
C TYR A 95 9.89 -20.64 42.25
N MET A 96 8.60 -20.72 42.60
CA MET A 96 7.54 -21.16 41.67
C MET A 96 7.33 -20.18 40.51
N TYR A 97 7.79 -18.93 40.61
CA TYR A 97 7.87 -18.02 39.46
C TYR A 97 8.65 -18.62 38.28
N ILE A 98 9.69 -19.41 38.56
CA ILE A 98 10.52 -20.06 37.53
C ILE A 98 9.68 -21.00 36.65
N TYR A 99 8.70 -21.70 37.23
CA TYR A 99 7.80 -22.57 36.46
C TYR A 99 7.04 -21.78 35.39
N PHE A 100 6.48 -20.62 35.74
CA PHE A 100 5.73 -19.78 34.81
C PHE A 100 6.64 -19.09 33.79
N VAL A 101 7.84 -18.64 34.18
CA VAL A 101 8.83 -18.07 33.24
C VAL A 101 9.23 -19.09 32.18
N ILE A 102 9.55 -20.32 32.59
CA ILE A 102 9.89 -21.41 31.66
C ILE A 102 8.69 -21.71 30.74
N PHE A 103 7.47 -21.77 31.29
CA PHE A 103 6.27 -21.99 30.49
C PHE A 103 6.00 -20.84 29.50
N ILE A 104 6.22 -19.59 29.87
CA ILE A 104 6.02 -18.44 28.97
C ILE A 104 7.04 -18.49 27.81
N ILE A 105 8.30 -18.81 28.09
CA ILE A 105 9.34 -18.93 27.06
C ILE A 105 9.01 -20.08 26.10
N PHE A 106 8.84 -21.31 26.60
CA PHE A 106 8.67 -22.49 25.73
C PHE A 106 7.23 -22.68 25.24
N GLY A 107 6.25 -22.41 26.09
CA GLY A 107 4.84 -22.69 25.85
C GLY A 107 4.08 -21.58 25.16
N SER A 108 4.46 -20.30 25.33
CA SER A 108 3.81 -19.16 24.66
C SER A 108 4.68 -18.62 23.51
N PHE A 109 5.92 -18.21 23.78
CA PHE A 109 6.75 -17.55 22.78
C PHE A 109 7.13 -18.47 21.61
N PHE A 110 7.67 -19.67 21.88
CA PHE A 110 8.05 -20.60 20.81
C PHE A 110 6.84 -21.15 20.03
N THR A 111 5.75 -21.51 20.70
CA THR A 111 4.56 -22.08 20.04
C THR A 111 3.87 -21.05 19.17
N LEU A 112 3.73 -19.80 19.64
CA LEU A 112 3.14 -18.70 18.88
C LEU A 112 4.00 -18.38 17.65
N ASN A 113 5.33 -18.33 17.80
CA ASN A 113 6.23 -18.10 16.67
C ASN A 113 6.18 -19.23 15.62
N LEU A 114 6.15 -20.49 16.06
CA LEU A 114 5.98 -21.63 15.15
C LEU A 114 4.63 -21.56 14.42
N PHE A 115 3.58 -21.23 15.16
CA PHE A 115 2.23 -21.11 14.61
C PHE A 115 2.13 -20.02 13.54
N ILE A 116 2.64 -18.82 13.83
CA ILE A 116 2.71 -17.72 12.87
C ILE A 116 3.57 -18.12 11.67
N GLY A 117 4.71 -18.78 11.88
CA GLY A 117 5.59 -19.24 10.81
C GLY A 117 4.90 -20.18 9.82
N VAL A 118 4.14 -21.17 10.33
CA VAL A 118 3.38 -22.11 9.48
C VAL A 118 2.26 -21.40 8.72
N ILE A 119 1.54 -20.47 9.35
CA ILE A 119 0.48 -19.72 8.67
C ILE A 119 1.07 -18.84 7.56
N ILE A 120 2.14 -18.10 7.84
CA ILE A 120 2.78 -17.24 6.83
C ILE A 120 3.24 -18.07 5.64
N ASP A 121 3.88 -19.23 5.87
CA ASP A 121 4.30 -20.10 4.78
C ASP A 121 3.11 -20.62 3.97
N ASN A 122 2.03 -21.05 4.63
CA ASN A 122 0.81 -21.49 3.94
C ASN A 122 0.17 -20.37 3.11
N PHE A 123 0.06 -19.15 3.65
CA PHE A 123 -0.46 -17.99 2.94
C PHE A 123 0.42 -17.60 1.75
N ASN A 124 1.75 -17.65 1.91
CA ASN A 124 2.68 -17.38 0.81
C ASN A 124 2.53 -18.39 -0.34
N GLN A 125 2.33 -19.68 -0.01
CA GLN A 125 2.05 -20.71 -1.02
C GLN A 125 0.72 -20.46 -1.74
N GLN A 126 -0.31 -19.96 -1.04
CA GLN A 126 -1.60 -19.58 -1.64
C GLN A 126 -1.48 -18.32 -2.52
N LYS A 127 -0.77 -17.28 -2.05
CA LYS A 127 -0.54 -16.04 -2.82
C LYS A 127 0.13 -16.33 -4.16
N LYS A 128 1.15 -17.21 -4.19
CA LYS A 128 1.81 -17.62 -5.45
C LYS A 128 0.84 -18.21 -6.49
N LYS A 129 -0.23 -18.88 -6.07
CA LYS A 129 -1.25 -19.43 -6.98
C LYS A 129 -2.22 -18.37 -7.51
N ILE A 130 -2.46 -17.30 -6.75
CA ILE A 130 -3.42 -16.23 -7.08
C ILE A 130 -2.74 -15.06 -7.83
N SER A 131 -1.44 -14.84 -7.61
CA SER A 131 -0.67 -13.72 -8.17
C SER A 131 -0.65 -13.71 -9.71
N ILE A 132 -0.70 -14.89 -10.35
CA ILE A 132 -0.71 -15.02 -11.82
C ILE A 132 -1.97 -14.40 -12.44
N SER A 133 -3.09 -14.33 -11.70
CA SER A 133 -4.33 -13.71 -12.17
C SER A 133 -4.44 -12.22 -11.82
N SER A 134 -3.68 -11.73 -10.85
CA SER A 134 -3.84 -10.37 -10.29
C SER A 134 -2.87 -9.36 -10.91
N PHE A 135 -1.68 -9.83 -11.34
CA PHE A 135 -0.70 -9.02 -12.06
C PHE A 135 -1.28 -8.45 -13.37
N CYS A 136 -2.18 -9.18 -14.04
CA CYS A 136 -2.82 -8.71 -15.27
C CYS A 136 -3.81 -7.54 -15.05
N HIS A 137 -4.44 -7.45 -13.87
CA HIS A 137 -5.59 -6.53 -13.66
C HIS A 137 -5.20 -5.19 -13.01
N CYS A 138 -4.05 -5.12 -12.33
CA CYS A 138 -3.55 -3.88 -11.71
C CYS A 138 -2.94 -2.92 -12.74
N THR A 139 -2.21 -3.47 -13.72
CA THR A 139 -1.61 -2.73 -14.85
C THR A 139 -2.69 -2.08 -15.72
N GLU A 140 -3.80 -2.78 -15.96
CA GLU A 140 -4.94 -2.28 -16.75
C GLU A 140 -5.60 -1.02 -16.18
N ARG A 141 -5.68 -0.88 -14.85
CA ARG A 141 -6.39 0.24 -14.19
C ARG A 141 -5.54 1.51 -14.09
N LYS A 142 -4.23 1.36 -13.94
CA LYS A 142 -3.29 2.48 -13.80
C LYS A 142 -2.99 3.15 -15.15
N GLU A 143 -2.92 2.39 -16.23
CA GLU A 143 -2.72 2.93 -17.59
C GLU A 143 -3.91 3.76 -18.09
N GLN A 144 -5.14 3.37 -17.75
CA GLN A 144 -6.35 4.12 -18.12
C GLN A 144 -6.38 5.53 -17.50
N LEU A 145 -5.89 5.68 -16.26
CA LEU A 145 -5.75 6.97 -15.58
C LEU A 145 -4.67 7.86 -16.21
N PHE A 146 -3.57 7.26 -16.68
CA PHE A 146 -2.44 7.97 -17.29
C PHE A 146 -2.80 8.59 -18.66
N PHE A 147 -3.45 7.82 -19.54
CA PHE A 147 -3.94 8.33 -20.83
C PHE A 147 -5.01 9.43 -20.67
N GLN A 148 -5.77 9.42 -19.59
CA GLN A 148 -6.76 10.46 -19.28
C GLN A 148 -6.09 11.78 -18.87
N LYS A 149 -4.95 11.73 -18.18
CA LYS A 149 -4.18 12.91 -17.74
C LYS A 149 -3.62 13.70 -18.94
N TYR A 150 -3.24 13.01 -20.02
CA TYR A 150 -2.66 13.60 -21.24
C TYR A 150 -3.63 14.48 -22.06
N ASN A 151 -4.94 14.26 -21.94
CA ASN A 151 -5.95 14.97 -22.73
C ASN A 151 -6.37 16.32 -22.14
N VAL A 152 -5.93 16.69 -20.94
CA VAL A 152 -6.31 17.95 -20.30
C VAL A 152 -5.23 18.99 -20.54
N LYS A 153 -5.16 19.51 -21.76
CA LYS A 153 -4.27 20.62 -22.07
C LYS A 153 -4.72 21.87 -21.31
N PHE A 154 -3.74 22.48 -20.64
CA PHE A 154 -3.82 23.72 -19.89
C PHE A 154 -4.14 24.88 -20.86
N ASN A 155 -5.42 25.30 -20.92
CA ASN A 155 -5.78 26.54 -21.62
C ASN A 155 -5.24 27.73 -20.80
N LEU A 156 -4.01 28.16 -21.10
CA LEU A 156 -3.38 29.34 -20.52
C LEU A 156 -4.14 30.62 -20.93
N MET A 157 -5.00 31.04 -20.01
CA MET A 157 -5.34 32.39 -19.57
C MET A 157 -5.10 33.58 -20.52
N SER A 158 -6.20 34.26 -20.85
CA SER A 158 -6.26 35.53 -21.58
C SER A 158 -5.92 36.79 -20.73
N ASN A 159 -5.75 36.70 -19.40
CA ASN A 159 -5.68 37.88 -18.51
C ASN A 159 -4.38 37.95 -17.67
N LYS A 160 -3.66 39.08 -17.73
CA LYS A 160 -2.37 39.31 -17.02
C LYS A 160 -2.45 39.18 -15.49
N PHE A 161 -3.55 39.62 -14.88
CA PHE A 161 -3.77 39.49 -13.43
C PHE A 161 -3.87 38.03 -12.99
N GLN A 162 -4.52 37.19 -13.80
CA GLN A 162 -4.70 35.78 -13.47
C GLN A 162 -3.39 34.99 -13.63
N GLY A 163 -2.56 35.36 -14.62
CA GLY A 163 -1.20 34.81 -14.77
C GLY A 163 -0.30 35.10 -13.57
N CYS A 164 -0.34 36.33 -13.03
CA CYS A 164 0.45 36.67 -11.83
C CYS A 164 0.01 35.87 -10.58
N ILE A 165 -1.31 35.68 -10.39
CA ILE A 165 -1.84 34.83 -9.30
C ILE A 165 -1.42 33.37 -9.52
N PHE A 166 -1.43 32.89 -10.77
CA PHE A 166 -0.98 31.55 -11.11
C PHE A 166 0.50 31.35 -10.80
N ASP A 167 1.36 32.30 -11.18
CA ASP A 167 2.80 32.24 -10.87
C ASP A 167 3.07 32.23 -9.36
N LEU A 168 2.28 32.99 -8.58
CA LEU A 168 2.37 33.00 -7.12
C LEU A 168 1.93 31.67 -6.50
N VAL A 169 0.80 31.12 -6.94
CA VAL A 169 0.24 29.87 -6.40
C VAL A 169 1.09 28.65 -6.77
N THR A 170 1.73 28.67 -7.94
CA THR A 170 2.56 27.57 -8.44
C THR A 170 3.98 27.61 -7.84
N ASN A 171 4.35 28.70 -7.16
CA ASN A 171 5.67 28.83 -6.56
C ASN A 171 5.85 27.88 -5.36
N GLN A 172 6.93 27.10 -5.36
CA GLN A 172 7.28 26.18 -4.27
C GLN A 172 7.38 26.90 -2.90
N ALA A 173 7.79 28.16 -2.87
CA ALA A 173 7.84 28.94 -1.63
C ALA A 173 6.45 29.17 -1.02
N PHE A 174 5.42 29.32 -1.85
CA PHE A 174 4.03 29.45 -1.39
C PHE A 174 3.56 28.14 -0.73
N ASP A 175 3.81 27.00 -1.36
CA ASP A 175 3.48 25.69 -0.79
C ASP A 175 4.21 25.42 0.54
N ILE A 176 5.50 25.77 0.64
CA ILE A 176 6.26 25.66 1.91
C ILE A 176 5.66 26.56 2.99
N ALA A 177 5.28 27.80 2.67
CA ALA A 177 4.67 28.72 3.62
C ALA A 177 3.32 28.18 4.16
N ILE A 178 2.49 27.59 3.30
CA ILE A 178 1.24 26.93 3.71
C ILE A 178 1.53 25.73 4.63
N MET A 179 2.55 24.92 4.33
CA MET A 179 2.94 23.80 5.20
C MET A 179 3.37 24.27 6.59
N VAL A 180 4.13 25.36 6.70
CA VAL A 180 4.51 25.96 7.98
C VAL A 180 3.28 26.44 8.75
N LEU A 181 2.31 27.08 8.08
CA LEU A 181 1.06 27.52 8.71
C LEU A 181 0.22 26.35 9.24
N ILE A 182 0.20 25.22 8.54
CA ILE A 182 -0.45 23.98 9.02
C ILE A 182 0.22 23.48 10.30
N CYS A 183 1.55 23.43 10.33
CA CYS A 183 2.31 23.03 11.52
C CYS A 183 2.05 23.96 12.71
N LEU A 184 2.01 25.28 12.48
CA LEU A 184 1.68 26.25 13.54
C LEU A 184 0.25 26.05 14.05
N ASN A 185 -0.72 25.80 13.16
CA ASN A 185 -2.09 25.51 13.58
C ASN A 185 -2.18 24.22 14.41
N MET A 186 -1.42 23.18 14.06
CA MET A 186 -1.34 21.95 14.86
C MET A 186 -0.84 22.24 16.29
N ILE A 187 0.22 23.05 16.44
CA ILE A 187 0.75 23.43 17.75
C ILE A 187 -0.33 24.11 18.58
N THR A 188 -1.13 25.01 17.99
CA THR A 188 -2.21 25.68 18.73
C THR A 188 -3.28 24.72 19.25
N MET A 189 -3.56 23.61 18.54
CA MET A 189 -4.47 22.57 19.01
C MET A 189 -3.88 21.77 20.17
N MET A 190 -2.56 21.58 20.22
CA MET A 190 -1.88 20.85 21.32
C MET A 190 -1.88 21.61 22.64
N VAL A 191 -2.10 22.93 22.60
CA VAL A 191 -2.11 23.80 23.78
C VAL A 191 -3.45 23.76 24.54
N GLU A 192 -4.53 23.29 23.91
CA GLU A 192 -5.84 23.14 24.56
C GLU A 192 -5.78 22.16 25.74
N LYS A 193 -6.27 22.58 26.92
CA LYS A 193 -6.31 21.72 28.13
C LYS A 193 -7.63 21.82 28.87
N GLU A 194 -7.95 20.77 29.62
CA GLU A 194 -9.10 20.77 30.53
C GLU A 194 -8.92 21.81 31.64
N GLY A 195 -9.98 22.58 31.96
CA GLY A 195 -9.95 23.61 33.00
C GLY A 195 -9.14 24.87 32.66
N GLN A 196 -8.89 25.16 31.38
CA GLN A 196 -8.18 26.36 30.98
C GLN A 196 -8.94 27.66 31.30
N SER A 197 -8.21 28.76 31.51
CA SER A 197 -8.80 30.06 31.80
C SER A 197 -9.62 30.59 30.63
N ALA A 198 -10.62 31.44 30.92
CA ALA A 198 -11.44 32.10 29.90
C ALA A 198 -10.59 32.90 28.92
N TYR A 199 -9.57 33.61 29.43
CA TYR A 199 -8.59 34.33 28.61
C TYR A 199 -7.87 33.43 27.61
N MET A 200 -7.40 32.25 28.05
CA MET A 200 -6.73 31.32 27.15
C MET A 200 -7.66 30.81 26.05
N THR A 201 -8.93 30.55 26.40
CA THR A 201 -9.94 30.09 25.45
C THR A 201 -10.23 31.17 24.40
N GLU A 202 -10.32 32.44 24.82
CA GLU A 202 -10.55 33.58 23.93
C GLU A 202 -9.35 33.81 22.98
N VAL A 203 -8.13 33.79 23.51
CA VAL A 203 -6.91 33.92 22.70
C VAL A 203 -6.83 32.79 21.65
N LEU A 204 -7.06 31.54 22.07
CA LEU A 204 -7.06 30.40 21.15
C LEU A 204 -8.18 30.49 20.11
N TYR A 205 -9.34 31.05 20.44
CA TYR A 205 -10.43 31.29 19.48
C TYR A 205 -9.98 32.27 18.38
N TRP A 206 -9.45 33.44 18.76
CA TRP A 206 -9.00 34.44 17.79
C TRP A 206 -7.87 33.94 16.90
N VAL A 207 -6.91 33.20 17.49
CA VAL A 207 -5.84 32.57 16.72
C VAL A 207 -6.39 31.56 15.71
N ASN A 208 -7.39 30.75 16.10
CA ASN A 208 -8.05 29.82 15.19
C ASN A 208 -8.80 30.52 14.05
N VAL A 209 -9.45 31.66 14.33
CA VAL A 209 -10.12 32.49 13.31
C VAL A 209 -9.11 32.98 12.27
N VAL A 210 -7.93 33.46 12.71
CA VAL A 210 -6.85 33.90 11.80
C VAL A 210 -6.42 32.75 10.88
N PHE A 211 -6.21 31.55 11.41
CA PHE A 211 -5.88 30.39 10.57
C PHE A 211 -6.97 30.06 9.54
N VAL A 212 -8.25 30.16 9.92
CA VAL A 212 -9.34 29.89 8.97
C VAL A 212 -9.34 30.91 7.83
N ILE A 213 -9.11 32.19 8.14
CA ILE A 213 -9.00 33.25 7.13
C ILE A 213 -7.83 32.97 6.18
N LEU A 214 -6.65 32.59 6.71
CA LEU A 214 -5.48 32.27 5.89
C LEU A 214 -5.72 31.08 4.95
N PHE A 215 -6.30 29.98 5.46
CA PHE A 215 -6.61 28.80 4.64
C PHE A 215 -7.75 29.04 3.64
N THR A 216 -8.71 29.90 3.99
CA THR A 216 -9.75 30.33 3.05
C THR A 216 -9.14 31.18 1.93
N GLY A 217 -8.21 32.08 2.27
CA GLY A 217 -7.45 32.87 1.31
C GLY A 217 -6.65 32.00 0.33
N GLU A 218 -5.91 31.01 0.85
CA GLU A 218 -5.21 30.01 0.03
C GLU A 218 -6.16 29.31 -0.95
N CYS A 219 -7.30 28.80 -0.45
CA CYS A 219 -8.29 28.09 -1.25
C CYS A 219 -8.87 28.97 -2.36
N VAL A 220 -9.22 30.23 -2.05
CA VAL A 220 -9.74 31.20 -3.03
C VAL A 220 -8.69 31.55 -4.08
N LEU A 221 -7.42 31.75 -3.68
CA LEU A 221 -6.33 32.01 -4.62
C LEU A 221 -6.13 30.86 -5.62
N LYS A 222 -6.13 29.61 -5.12
CA LYS A 222 -6.06 28.40 -5.97
C LYS A 222 -7.28 28.24 -6.87
N LEU A 223 -8.48 28.59 -6.39
CA LEU A 223 -9.70 28.54 -7.19
C LEU A 223 -9.68 29.57 -8.33
N ILE A 224 -9.20 30.78 -8.08
CA ILE A 224 -9.09 31.85 -9.09
C ILE A 224 -8.04 31.49 -10.16
N SER A 225 -6.91 30.89 -9.77
CA SER A 225 -5.87 30.53 -10.73
C SER A 225 -6.23 29.30 -11.57
N LEU A 226 -6.69 28.20 -10.93
CA LEU A 226 -6.91 26.90 -11.57
C LEU A 226 -8.35 26.67 -12.08
N ARG A 227 -9.34 27.45 -11.62
CA ARG A 227 -10.76 27.35 -12.01
C ARG A 227 -11.31 25.91 -11.93
N CYS A 228 -11.80 25.34 -13.03
CA CYS A 228 -12.35 23.98 -13.08
C CYS A 228 -11.28 22.91 -12.82
N TYR A 229 -10.01 23.20 -13.14
CA TYR A 229 -8.90 22.27 -12.88
C TYR A 229 -8.61 22.13 -11.38
N TYR A 230 -9.04 23.07 -10.54
CA TYR A 230 -8.94 22.91 -9.09
C TYR A 230 -9.62 21.61 -8.62
N PHE A 231 -10.76 21.24 -9.23
CA PHE A 231 -11.56 20.08 -8.86
C PHE A 231 -11.13 18.77 -9.54
N THR A 232 -10.09 18.76 -10.37
CA THR A 232 -9.53 17.51 -10.93
C THR A 232 -8.54 16.87 -9.97
N VAL A 233 -7.88 17.66 -9.12
CA VAL A 233 -6.88 17.19 -8.16
C VAL A 233 -7.55 16.82 -6.83
N GLY A 234 -7.51 15.54 -6.45
CA GLY A 234 -8.16 15.04 -5.22
C GLY A 234 -7.73 15.76 -3.93
N TRP A 235 -6.45 16.13 -3.80
CA TRP A 235 -5.94 16.87 -2.65
C TRP A 235 -6.53 18.28 -2.54
N ASN A 236 -6.81 18.94 -3.67
CA ASN A 236 -7.46 20.25 -3.66
C ASN A 236 -8.93 20.14 -3.25
N ILE A 237 -9.63 19.08 -3.68
CA ILE A 237 -11.00 18.79 -3.22
C ILE A 237 -11.03 18.55 -1.71
N PHE A 238 -10.08 17.77 -1.18
CA PHE A 238 -9.94 17.54 0.25
C PHE A 238 -9.71 18.86 1.00
N ASP A 239 -8.80 19.71 0.51
CA ASP A 239 -8.53 21.02 1.10
C ASP A 239 -9.77 21.90 1.13
N PHE A 240 -10.52 21.94 0.03
CA PHE A 240 -11.79 22.66 -0.08
C PHE A 240 -12.81 22.20 0.96
N VAL A 241 -13.02 20.88 1.09
CA VAL A 241 -13.94 20.30 2.08
C VAL A 241 -13.53 20.70 3.50
N VAL A 242 -12.24 20.63 3.83
CA VAL A 242 -11.72 21.03 5.15
C VAL A 242 -11.96 22.52 5.44
N VAL A 243 -11.80 23.41 4.46
CA VAL A 243 -12.10 24.84 4.60
C VAL A 243 -13.59 25.07 4.83
N ILE A 244 -14.46 24.42 4.04
CA ILE A 244 -15.91 24.55 4.21
C ILE A 244 -16.36 24.07 5.59
N LEU A 245 -15.91 22.88 6.03
CA LEU A 245 -16.22 22.37 7.37
C LEU A 245 -15.72 23.28 8.49
N SER A 246 -14.58 23.95 8.27
CA SER A 246 -14.03 24.94 9.21
C SER A 246 -14.89 26.19 9.33
N ILE A 247 -15.36 26.72 8.21
CA ILE A 247 -16.24 27.89 8.16
C ILE A 247 -17.59 27.55 8.80
N VAL A 248 -18.19 26.41 8.41
CA VAL A 248 -19.43 25.89 9.00
C VAL A 248 -19.28 25.72 10.51
N GLY A 249 -18.16 25.16 10.98
CA GLY A 249 -17.91 24.98 12.41
C GLY A 249 -17.83 26.28 13.21
N MET A 250 -17.31 27.37 12.62
CA MET A 250 -17.30 28.69 13.27
C MET A 250 -18.72 29.29 13.32
N PHE A 251 -19.44 29.31 12.19
CA PHE A 251 -20.80 29.87 12.14
C PHE A 251 -21.82 29.07 12.95
N LEU A 252 -21.65 27.75 13.05
CA LEU A 252 -22.52 26.93 13.91
C LEU A 252 -22.31 27.22 15.39
N ALA A 253 -21.12 27.64 15.83
CA ALA A 253 -20.90 28.00 17.23
C ALA A 253 -21.81 29.19 17.63
N ASP A 254 -21.89 30.21 16.78
CA ASP A 254 -22.71 31.41 17.00
C ASP A 254 -24.22 31.10 16.86
N LEU A 255 -24.59 30.17 15.98
CA LEU A 255 -25.98 29.78 15.77
C LEU A 255 -26.53 28.91 16.92
N ILE A 256 -25.69 28.09 17.55
CA ILE A 256 -26.07 27.16 18.62
C ILE A 256 -26.25 27.88 19.97
N GLU A 257 -25.53 28.98 20.21
CA GLU A 257 -25.84 29.85 21.34
C GLU A 257 -27.29 30.40 21.27
N ARG A 258 -27.86 30.46 20.06
CA ARG A 258 -29.27 30.81 19.80
C ARG A 258 -30.23 29.63 19.76
N TYR A 259 -29.80 28.45 19.32
CA TYR A 259 -30.64 27.26 19.17
C TYR A 259 -30.04 26.09 19.98
N PHE A 260 -30.76 25.61 21.01
CA PHE A 260 -30.38 24.51 21.93
C PHE A 260 -30.00 23.17 21.22
N VAL A 261 -28.87 23.13 20.52
CA VAL A 261 -28.30 21.91 19.92
C VAL A 261 -27.39 21.21 20.94
N SER A 262 -27.28 19.88 20.88
CA SER A 262 -26.50 19.12 21.84
C SER A 262 -25.01 19.53 21.84
N PRO A 263 -24.40 19.72 23.03
CA PRO A 263 -22.96 20.02 23.15
C PRO A 263 -22.06 18.93 22.54
N THR A 264 -22.58 17.71 22.37
CA THR A 264 -21.85 16.56 21.80
C THR A 264 -21.63 16.71 20.30
N LEU A 265 -22.60 17.23 19.55
CA LEU A 265 -22.46 17.46 18.11
C LEU A 265 -21.37 18.50 17.82
N PHE A 266 -21.27 19.52 18.68
CA PHE A 266 -20.21 20.53 18.60
C PHE A 266 -18.82 19.96 18.83
N ARG A 267 -18.66 19.03 19.78
CA ARG A 267 -17.37 18.33 19.98
C ARG A 267 -16.95 17.58 18.72
N VAL A 268 -17.89 16.96 18.00
CA VAL A 268 -17.64 16.25 16.74
C VAL A 268 -17.29 17.23 15.61
N ILE A 269 -18.00 18.34 15.47
CA ILE A 269 -17.68 19.37 14.44
C ILE A 269 -16.29 19.97 14.69
N ARG A 270 -15.91 20.18 15.96
CA ARG A 270 -14.54 20.58 16.33
C ARG A 270 -13.49 19.54 15.95
N LEU A 271 -13.82 18.27 15.69
CA LEU A 271 -12.85 17.29 15.17
C LEU A 271 -12.52 17.53 13.69
N ALA A 272 -13.39 18.20 12.92
CA ALA A 272 -13.15 18.48 11.50
C ALA A 272 -11.88 19.32 11.28
N ARG A 273 -11.46 20.13 12.26
CA ARG A 273 -10.21 20.89 12.20
C ARG A 273 -8.95 20.00 12.18
N ILE A 274 -9.03 18.75 12.65
CA ILE A 274 -7.96 17.74 12.50
C ILE A 274 -7.69 17.44 11.02
N GLY A 275 -8.69 17.59 10.15
CA GLY A 275 -8.53 17.41 8.70
C GLY A 275 -7.44 18.31 8.09
N ARG A 276 -7.15 19.48 8.70
CA ARG A 276 -6.06 20.36 8.26
C ARG A 276 -4.68 19.73 8.46
N ILE A 277 -4.51 18.94 9.52
CA ILE A 277 -3.24 18.25 9.82
C ILE A 277 -2.98 17.16 8.77
N LEU A 278 -4.03 16.51 8.27
CA LEU A 278 -3.91 15.51 7.20
C LEU A 278 -3.33 16.09 5.90
N ARG A 279 -3.36 17.42 5.70
CA ARG A 279 -2.70 18.07 4.56
C ARG A 279 -1.19 17.88 4.54
N LEU A 280 -0.56 17.66 5.70
CA LEU A 280 0.88 17.36 5.79
C LEU A 280 1.25 16.08 5.04
N ILE A 281 0.29 15.15 4.86
CA ILE A 281 0.50 13.90 4.11
C ILE A 281 0.86 14.19 2.65
N LYS A 282 0.33 15.29 2.06
CA LYS A 282 0.63 15.69 0.68
C LYS A 282 2.13 15.88 0.44
N GLY A 283 2.85 16.44 1.43
CA GLY A 283 4.29 16.71 1.32
C GLY A 283 5.19 15.54 1.70
N ALA A 284 4.64 14.50 2.33
CA ALA A 284 5.42 13.38 2.88
C ALA A 284 5.31 12.13 2.00
N LYS A 285 6.18 12.02 0.98
CA LYS A 285 6.21 10.89 0.02
C LYS A 285 6.15 9.53 0.71
N GLY A 286 6.98 9.29 1.73
CA GLY A 286 7.00 8.01 2.45
C GLY A 286 5.69 7.68 3.19
N ILE A 287 5.03 8.68 3.80
CA ILE A 287 3.72 8.47 4.46
C ILE A 287 2.64 8.20 3.42
N ARG A 288 2.69 8.89 2.27
CA ARG A 288 1.77 8.68 1.15
C ARG A 288 1.87 7.26 0.61
N THR A 289 3.08 6.74 0.40
CA THR A 289 3.28 5.33 -0.01
C THR A 289 2.67 4.37 1.01
N LEU A 290 2.95 4.55 2.31
CA LEU A 290 2.38 3.68 3.35
C LEU A 290 0.85 3.72 3.39
N LEU A 291 0.24 4.90 3.26
CA LEU A 291 -1.22 5.05 3.23
C LEU A 291 -1.84 4.47 1.95
N PHE A 292 -1.15 4.58 0.82
CA PHE A 292 -1.58 3.95 -0.44
C PHE A 292 -1.57 2.43 -0.31
N ALA A 293 -0.49 1.85 0.23
CA ALA A 293 -0.41 0.42 0.51
C ALA A 293 -1.53 -0.06 1.45
N LEU A 294 -1.78 0.70 2.52
CA LEU A 294 -2.92 0.44 3.41
C LEU A 294 -4.26 0.49 2.67
N MET A 295 -4.48 1.51 1.84
CA MET A 295 -5.73 1.66 1.08
C MET A 295 -5.95 0.52 0.09
N MET A 296 -4.89 0.04 -0.57
CA MET A 296 -4.94 -1.13 -1.46
C MET A 296 -5.29 -2.42 -0.69
N SER A 297 -4.90 -2.53 0.58
CA SER A 297 -5.24 -3.67 1.45
C SER A 297 -6.68 -3.63 2.01
N LEU A 298 -7.36 -2.47 1.96
CA LEU A 298 -8.70 -2.30 2.57
C LEU A 298 -9.78 -3.25 2.03
N PRO A 299 -9.88 -3.54 0.71
CA PRO A 299 -10.90 -4.48 0.21
C PRO A 299 -10.75 -5.88 0.78
N ALA A 300 -9.51 -6.38 0.90
CA ALA A 300 -9.23 -7.66 1.53
C ALA A 300 -9.52 -7.62 3.04
N LEU A 301 -9.13 -6.54 3.71
CA LEU A 301 -9.40 -6.32 5.13
C LEU A 301 -10.90 -6.29 5.44
N PHE A 302 -11.70 -5.66 4.58
CA PHE A 302 -13.15 -5.59 4.73
C PHE A 302 -13.80 -6.98 4.66
N ASN A 303 -13.35 -7.85 3.77
CA ASN A 303 -13.87 -9.22 3.67
C ASN A 303 -13.57 -10.03 4.94
N ILE A 304 -12.35 -9.93 5.49
CA ILE A 304 -11.98 -10.59 6.75
C ILE A 304 -12.77 -9.98 7.92
N GLY A 305 -12.94 -8.66 7.93
CA GLY A 305 -13.75 -7.94 8.91
C GLY A 305 -15.22 -8.37 8.91
N LEU A 306 -15.82 -8.59 7.73
CA LEU A 306 -17.17 -9.14 7.61
C LEU A 306 -17.28 -10.56 8.16
N LEU A 307 -16.27 -11.41 7.90
CA LEU A 307 -16.22 -12.75 8.48
C LEU A 307 -16.14 -12.69 10.02
N LEU A 308 -15.27 -11.82 10.56
CA LEU A 308 -15.16 -11.61 12.00
C LEU A 308 -16.46 -11.07 12.61
N PHE A 309 -17.12 -10.14 11.92
CA PHE A 309 -18.42 -9.60 12.33
C PHE A 309 -19.50 -10.68 12.36
N LEU A 310 -19.53 -11.58 11.36
CA LEU A 310 -20.45 -12.71 11.34
C LEU A 310 -20.21 -13.66 12.53
N VAL A 311 -18.95 -13.97 12.84
CA VAL A 311 -18.60 -14.78 14.01
C VAL A 311 -19.04 -14.08 15.30
N MET A 312 -18.75 -12.78 15.46
CA MET A 312 -19.22 -12.01 16.61
C MET A 312 -20.74 -12.03 16.73
N PHE A 313 -21.46 -11.87 15.62
CA PHE A 313 -22.92 -11.92 15.60
C PHE A 313 -23.46 -13.25 16.14
N ILE A 314 -22.93 -14.38 15.65
CA ILE A 314 -23.35 -15.71 16.09
C ILE A 314 -23.10 -15.88 17.60
N TYR A 315 -21.89 -15.54 18.07
CA TYR A 315 -21.56 -15.64 19.50
C TYR A 315 -22.36 -14.67 20.36
N ALA A 316 -22.75 -13.50 19.85
CA ALA A 316 -23.56 -12.53 20.61
C ALA A 316 -24.95 -13.11 20.90
N ILE A 317 -25.57 -13.78 19.94
CA ILE A 317 -26.87 -14.44 20.13
C ILE A 317 -26.74 -15.60 21.13
N PHE A 318 -25.70 -16.42 21.02
CA PHE A 318 -25.45 -17.50 21.99
C PHE A 318 -25.14 -16.96 23.40
N GLY A 319 -24.37 -15.87 23.51
CA GLY A 319 -24.04 -15.25 24.78
C GLY A 319 -25.27 -14.67 25.47
N MET A 320 -26.13 -14.00 24.69
CA MET A 320 -27.37 -13.42 25.19
C MET A 320 -28.35 -14.48 25.69
N SER A 321 -28.47 -15.62 24.99
CA SER A 321 -29.38 -16.68 25.43
C SER A 321 -28.89 -17.46 26.66
N ASN A 322 -27.57 -17.59 26.84
CA ASN A 322 -27.00 -18.41 27.92
C ASN A 322 -26.55 -17.60 29.16
N PHE A 323 -26.14 -16.34 29.00
CA PHE A 323 -25.43 -15.60 30.05
C PHE A 323 -26.11 -14.29 30.49
N ALA A 324 -27.29 -13.96 29.96
CA ALA A 324 -28.01 -12.72 30.31
C ALA A 324 -28.29 -12.56 31.81
N TYR A 325 -28.60 -13.66 32.51
CA TYR A 325 -29.02 -13.63 33.91
C TYR A 325 -27.91 -13.95 34.91
N VAL A 326 -26.67 -14.17 34.44
CA VAL A 326 -25.56 -14.52 35.34
C VAL A 326 -25.30 -13.38 36.32
N LYS A 327 -25.05 -13.76 37.58
CA LYS A 327 -24.73 -12.81 38.64
C LYS A 327 -23.61 -11.85 38.22
N LYS A 328 -23.88 -10.56 38.36
CA LYS A 328 -22.94 -9.47 38.08
C LYS A 328 -21.79 -9.51 39.09
N GLU A 329 -20.60 -9.86 38.63
CA GLU A 329 -19.34 -9.85 39.39
C GLU A 329 -18.20 -9.42 38.45
N ALA A 330 -17.03 -9.08 39.00
CA ALA A 330 -15.77 -8.85 38.27
C ALA A 330 -15.91 -8.08 36.94
N GLY A 331 -16.05 -8.79 35.80
CA GLY A 331 -16.16 -8.21 34.47
C GLY A 331 -17.59 -7.98 33.95
N ILE A 332 -18.63 -8.58 34.57
CA ILE A 332 -20.03 -8.41 34.19
C ILE A 332 -20.67 -7.37 35.10
N ASN A 333 -21.11 -6.24 34.53
CA ASN A 333 -21.76 -5.15 35.26
C ASN A 333 -22.99 -4.61 34.48
N ASP A 334 -23.57 -3.50 34.91
CA ASP A 334 -24.78 -2.95 34.30
C ASP A 334 -24.59 -2.46 32.85
N MET A 335 -23.35 -2.17 32.45
CA MET A 335 -23.01 -1.66 31.12
C MET A 335 -22.39 -2.73 30.22
N PHE A 336 -21.52 -3.59 30.77
CA PHE A 336 -20.82 -4.66 30.08
C PHE A 336 -21.39 -6.00 30.56
N ASN A 337 -22.39 -6.51 29.82
CA ASN A 337 -23.06 -7.77 30.12
C ASN A 337 -23.60 -8.42 28.84
N PHE A 338 -24.30 -9.54 29.02
CA PHE A 338 -24.96 -10.30 27.94
C PHE A 338 -26.49 -10.15 27.99
N GLU A 339 -27.03 -9.10 28.60
CA GLU A 339 -28.49 -8.91 28.71
C GLU A 339 -29.12 -8.52 27.36
N THR A 340 -28.41 -7.74 26.55
CA THR A 340 -28.87 -7.26 25.24
C THR A 340 -27.86 -7.58 24.14
N PHE A 341 -28.33 -7.56 22.89
CA PHE A 341 -27.49 -7.79 21.72
C PHE A 341 -26.34 -6.77 21.63
N GLY A 342 -26.62 -5.48 21.86
CA GLY A 342 -25.62 -4.41 21.81
C GLY A 342 -24.52 -4.59 22.86
N ASN A 343 -24.91 -4.88 24.11
CA ASN A 343 -23.95 -5.13 25.20
C ASN A 343 -23.10 -6.38 24.91
N SER A 344 -23.71 -7.44 24.39
CA SER A 344 -23.03 -8.68 23.99
C SER A 344 -22.00 -8.44 22.88
N MET A 345 -22.32 -7.60 21.89
CA MET A 345 -21.40 -7.22 20.82
C MET A 345 -20.19 -6.43 21.35
N ILE A 346 -20.38 -5.53 22.32
CA ILE A 346 -19.29 -4.78 22.94
C ILE A 346 -18.36 -5.73 23.72
N CYS A 347 -18.93 -6.65 24.50
CA CYS A 347 -18.17 -7.67 25.24
C CYS A 347 -17.35 -8.54 24.28
N LEU A 348 -17.94 -9.02 23.18
CA LEU A 348 -17.24 -9.83 22.19
C LEU A 348 -16.17 -9.06 21.42
N PHE A 349 -16.42 -7.79 21.09
CA PHE A 349 -15.41 -6.92 20.50
C PHE A 349 -14.20 -6.76 21.44
N GLN A 350 -14.43 -6.63 22.75
CA GLN A 350 -13.35 -6.61 23.75
C GLN A 350 -12.57 -7.94 23.76
N ILE A 351 -13.28 -9.08 23.79
CA ILE A 351 -12.67 -10.42 23.83
C ILE A 351 -11.97 -10.78 22.50
N THR A 352 -12.32 -10.16 21.37
CA THR A 352 -11.65 -10.38 20.07
C THR A 352 -10.14 -10.17 20.18
N THR A 353 -9.72 -9.19 20.99
CA THR A 353 -8.30 -8.90 21.30
C THR A 353 -7.74 -9.75 22.44
N SER A 354 -8.47 -10.77 22.90
CA SER A 354 -8.32 -11.48 24.18
C SER A 354 -8.38 -10.57 25.41
N GLY A 355 -8.92 -9.36 25.30
CA GLY A 355 -8.98 -8.42 26.42
C GLY A 355 -10.00 -8.80 27.50
N GLY A 356 -9.54 -9.13 28.71
CA GLY A 356 -10.40 -9.26 29.90
C GLY A 356 -11.41 -10.42 29.86
N TRP A 357 -11.14 -11.46 29.06
CA TRP A 357 -12.00 -12.65 28.94
C TRP A 357 -12.07 -13.45 30.24
N ASP A 358 -10.99 -13.44 31.02
CA ASP A 358 -10.87 -14.05 32.35
C ASP A 358 -11.91 -13.48 33.32
N ARG A 359 -12.11 -12.16 33.29
CA ARG A 359 -13.07 -11.46 34.16
C ARG A 359 -14.52 -11.72 33.78
N LEU A 360 -14.79 -11.93 32.48
CA LEU A 360 -16.12 -12.27 31.98
C LEU A 360 -16.46 -13.74 32.22
N LEU A 361 -15.45 -14.63 32.17
CA LEU A 361 -15.62 -16.05 32.47
C LEU A 361 -15.82 -16.30 33.97
N ALA A 362 -15.14 -15.55 34.85
CA ALA A 362 -15.18 -15.75 36.30
C ALA A 362 -16.59 -15.84 36.92
N PRO A 363 -17.57 -14.95 36.62
CA PRO A 363 -18.94 -15.09 37.12
C PRO A 363 -19.68 -16.29 36.53
N ILE A 364 -19.36 -16.68 35.29
CA ILE A 364 -20.02 -17.80 34.58
C ILE A 364 -19.57 -19.16 35.12
N LEU A 365 -18.41 -19.22 35.78
CA LEU A 365 -17.94 -20.41 36.48
C LEU A 365 -18.66 -20.66 37.82
N ASN A 366 -19.53 -19.76 38.28
CA ASN A 366 -20.29 -19.94 39.53
C ASN A 366 -21.54 -20.81 39.28
N SER A 367 -21.55 -22.04 39.81
CA SER A 367 -22.67 -22.99 39.60
C SER A 367 -23.54 -23.24 40.82
N ALA A 368 -23.07 -22.92 42.03
CA ALA A 368 -23.71 -23.34 43.27
C ALA A 368 -23.66 -22.26 44.36
N PRO A 369 -24.59 -22.31 45.34
CA PRO A 369 -24.54 -21.47 46.53
C PRO A 369 -23.24 -21.69 47.33
N PRO A 370 -22.66 -20.65 47.95
CA PRO A 370 -23.14 -19.27 48.05
C PRO A 370 -22.66 -18.34 46.92
N ASP A 371 -21.98 -18.85 45.89
CA ASP A 371 -21.44 -18.00 44.81
C ASP A 371 -22.55 -17.45 43.90
N CYS A 372 -23.62 -18.23 43.69
CA CYS A 372 -24.84 -17.83 42.98
C CYS A 372 -26.10 -18.38 43.65
N ASP A 373 -27.26 -17.84 43.29
CA ASP A 373 -28.57 -18.30 43.76
C ASP A 373 -29.36 -18.93 42.59
N PRO A 374 -29.61 -20.25 42.62
CA PRO A 374 -30.35 -20.94 41.56
C PRO A 374 -31.84 -20.60 41.53
N ARG A 375 -32.39 -19.93 42.55
CA ARG A 375 -33.82 -19.61 42.65
C ARG A 375 -34.10 -18.10 42.69
N LYS A 376 -33.13 -17.30 42.26
CA LYS A 376 -33.31 -15.85 42.19
C LYS A 376 -34.42 -15.48 41.22
N VAL A 377 -35.42 -14.76 41.72
CA VAL A 377 -36.55 -14.29 40.91
C VAL A 377 -36.17 -13.00 40.20
N HIS A 378 -36.30 -12.99 38.88
CA HIS A 378 -36.11 -11.79 38.06
C HIS A 378 -37.49 -11.21 37.70
N PRO A 379 -37.88 -10.03 38.23
CA PRO A 379 -39.20 -9.49 37.99
C PRO A 379 -39.42 -9.19 36.50
N GLY A 380 -40.46 -9.77 35.91
CA GLY A 380 -40.78 -9.61 34.48
C GLY A 380 -40.20 -10.67 33.54
N SER A 381 -39.50 -11.69 34.06
CA SER A 381 -39.03 -12.85 33.29
C SER A 381 -39.53 -14.16 33.90
N SER A 382 -39.69 -15.20 33.07
CA SER A 382 -40.01 -16.56 33.52
C SER A 382 -38.78 -17.38 33.89
N VAL A 383 -37.57 -16.81 33.75
CA VAL A 383 -36.30 -17.48 34.07
C VAL A 383 -35.97 -17.29 35.54
N GLU A 384 -35.63 -18.38 36.22
CA GLU A 384 -35.20 -18.38 37.62
C GLU A 384 -33.69 -18.68 37.71
N GLY A 385 -33.02 -18.00 38.64
CA GLY A 385 -31.62 -18.22 38.98
C GLY A 385 -30.64 -17.24 38.33
N ASP A 386 -29.49 -17.06 38.97
CA ASP A 386 -28.36 -16.26 38.45
C ASP A 386 -27.03 -17.04 38.37
N CYS A 387 -27.12 -18.37 38.41
CA CYS A 387 -25.98 -19.28 38.26
C CYS A 387 -25.55 -19.43 36.80
N GLY A 388 -24.24 -19.46 36.59
CA GLY A 388 -23.64 -19.81 35.30
C GLY A 388 -23.51 -21.31 35.10
N ASN A 389 -23.14 -21.70 33.88
CA ASN A 389 -22.81 -23.07 33.53
C ASN A 389 -21.32 -23.15 33.14
N PRO A 390 -20.44 -23.73 33.98
CA PRO A 390 -19.00 -23.74 33.73
C PRO A 390 -18.62 -24.44 32.43
N SER A 391 -19.27 -25.55 32.10
CA SER A 391 -18.93 -26.32 30.90
C SER A 391 -19.24 -25.54 29.63
N VAL A 392 -20.41 -24.91 29.57
CA VAL A 392 -20.83 -24.07 28.45
C VAL A 392 -20.00 -22.79 28.39
N GLY A 393 -19.71 -22.18 29.54
CA GLY A 393 -18.85 -20.99 29.65
C GLY A 393 -17.44 -21.24 29.15
N ILE A 394 -16.77 -22.29 29.64
CA ILE A 394 -15.40 -22.64 29.19
C ILE A 394 -15.40 -22.90 27.69
N PHE A 395 -16.34 -23.70 27.18
CA PHE A 395 -16.41 -23.97 25.73
C PHE A 395 -16.64 -22.69 24.92
N TYR A 396 -17.56 -21.83 25.34
CA TYR A 396 -17.88 -20.58 24.65
C TYR A 396 -16.67 -19.64 24.55
N PHE A 397 -15.99 -19.36 25.68
CA PHE A 397 -14.86 -18.43 25.68
C PHE A 397 -13.62 -19.02 25.01
N VAL A 398 -13.29 -20.29 25.26
CA VAL A 398 -12.10 -20.92 24.67
C VAL A 398 -12.26 -21.08 23.17
N SER A 399 -13.42 -21.53 22.68
CA SER A 399 -13.66 -21.65 21.24
C SER A 399 -13.65 -20.29 20.54
N TYR A 400 -14.25 -19.27 21.16
CA TYR A 400 -14.23 -17.91 20.62
C TYR A 400 -12.81 -17.33 20.53
N ILE A 401 -11.99 -17.46 21.58
CA ILE A 401 -10.60 -16.96 21.58
C ILE A 401 -9.77 -17.63 20.49
N ILE A 402 -9.92 -18.94 20.29
CA ILE A 402 -9.20 -19.65 19.24
C ILE A 402 -9.64 -19.14 17.86
N ILE A 403 -10.95 -19.07 17.60
CA ILE A 403 -11.48 -18.62 16.29
C ILE A 403 -11.10 -17.17 16.02
N SER A 404 -11.26 -16.27 17.01
CA SER A 404 -10.92 -14.85 16.85
C SER A 404 -9.42 -14.66 16.62
N PHE A 405 -8.58 -15.38 17.36
CA PHE A 405 -7.13 -15.35 17.16
C PHE A 405 -6.74 -15.79 15.75
N LEU A 406 -7.30 -16.89 15.24
CA LEU A 406 -7.06 -17.35 13.87
C LEU A 406 -7.44 -16.27 12.83
N VAL A 407 -8.61 -15.66 12.98
CA VAL A 407 -9.08 -14.63 12.04
C VAL A 407 -8.22 -13.37 12.10
N VAL A 408 -7.87 -12.90 13.31
CA VAL A 408 -7.05 -11.69 13.50
C VAL A 408 -5.60 -11.90 13.03
N VAL A 409 -5.02 -13.08 13.26
CA VAL A 409 -3.68 -13.40 12.73
C VAL A 409 -3.69 -13.43 11.21
N ASN A 410 -4.71 -14.05 10.60
CA ASN A 410 -4.87 -14.06 9.14
C ASN A 410 -5.03 -12.64 8.58
N MET A 411 -5.76 -11.77 9.28
CA MET A 411 -5.89 -10.35 8.95
C MET A 411 -4.53 -9.63 8.95
N TYR A 412 -3.74 -9.83 10.01
CA TYR A 412 -2.43 -9.19 10.15
C TYR A 412 -1.43 -9.66 9.09
N ILE A 413 -1.40 -10.96 8.81
CA ILE A 413 -0.55 -11.55 7.77
C ILE A 413 -0.93 -11.01 6.39
N ALA A 414 -2.23 -10.95 6.06
CA ALA A 414 -2.69 -10.38 4.80
C ALA A 414 -2.23 -8.93 4.63
N VAL A 415 -2.38 -8.08 5.67
CA VAL A 415 -1.95 -6.68 5.63
C VAL A 415 -0.43 -6.55 5.51
N ILE A 416 0.36 -7.33 6.26
CA ILE A 416 1.83 -7.30 6.16
C ILE A 416 2.30 -7.75 4.78
N LEU A 417 1.77 -8.87 4.26
CA LEU A 417 2.20 -9.39 2.97
C LEU A 417 1.85 -8.45 1.82
N GLU A 418 0.76 -7.68 1.94
CA GLU A 418 0.39 -6.66 0.97
C GLU A 418 1.28 -5.44 1.06
N ASN A 419 1.54 -4.93 2.28
CA ASN A 419 2.48 -3.83 2.49
C ASN A 419 3.90 -4.20 2.04
N PHE A 420 4.34 -5.44 2.28
CA PHE A 420 5.64 -5.93 1.86
C PHE A 420 5.73 -6.09 0.35
N SER A 421 4.66 -6.54 -0.34
CA SER A 421 4.65 -6.56 -1.80
C SER A 421 4.74 -5.15 -2.38
N VAL A 422 3.98 -4.19 -1.87
CA VAL A 422 4.06 -2.79 -2.35
C VAL A 422 5.44 -2.18 -2.12
N ALA A 423 6.05 -2.40 -0.94
CA ALA A 423 7.40 -1.92 -0.66
C ALA A 423 8.48 -2.62 -1.51
N THR A 424 8.26 -3.89 -1.87
CA THR A 424 9.16 -4.63 -2.78
C THR A 424 8.99 -4.16 -4.22
N GLU A 425 7.77 -3.91 -4.69
CA GLU A 425 7.49 -3.34 -6.02
C GLU A 425 8.17 -1.98 -6.18
N GLU A 426 8.05 -1.08 -5.18
CA GLU A 426 8.68 0.25 -5.22
C GLU A 426 10.23 0.21 -5.18
N SER A 427 10.83 -0.89 -4.69
CA SER A 427 12.29 -1.01 -4.54
C SER A 427 12.98 -1.96 -5.53
N THR A 428 12.22 -2.84 -6.19
CA THR A 428 12.77 -3.88 -7.10
C THR A 428 12.35 -3.71 -8.55
N GLU A 429 11.33 -2.90 -8.85
CA GLU A 429 11.06 -2.52 -10.24
C GLU A 429 12.15 -1.55 -10.73
N PRO A 430 12.78 -1.80 -11.89
CA PRO A 430 13.81 -0.91 -12.43
C PRO A 430 13.29 0.48 -12.81
N LEU A 431 11.96 0.64 -12.91
CA LEU A 431 11.27 1.86 -13.32
C LEU A 431 10.06 2.06 -12.41
N SER A 432 9.97 3.23 -11.78
CA SER A 432 8.89 3.65 -10.90
C SER A 432 7.89 4.57 -11.62
N GLU A 433 6.70 4.78 -11.05
CA GLU A 433 5.71 5.76 -11.57
C GLU A 433 6.29 7.19 -11.66
N ASP A 434 7.17 7.56 -10.73
CA ASP A 434 7.82 8.87 -10.72
C ASP A 434 8.80 9.04 -11.89
N ASP A 435 9.39 7.95 -12.41
CA ASP A 435 10.30 8.01 -13.57
C ASP A 435 9.53 8.30 -14.87
N PHE A 436 8.30 7.80 -15.00
CA PHE A 436 7.41 8.14 -16.10
C PHE A 436 6.91 9.59 -16.00
N GLU A 437 6.61 10.08 -14.80
CA GLU A 437 6.23 11.47 -14.58
C GLU A 437 7.40 12.41 -14.93
N MET A 438 8.61 12.09 -14.48
CA MET A 438 9.84 12.82 -14.86
C MET A 438 10.07 12.83 -16.38
N PHE A 439 9.86 11.71 -17.08
CA PHE A 439 9.98 11.66 -18.53
C PHE A 439 9.06 12.66 -19.23
N TYR A 440 7.80 12.74 -18.79
CA TYR A 440 6.82 13.66 -19.37
C TYR A 440 7.06 15.13 -18.99
N GLU A 441 7.51 15.41 -17.76
CA GLU A 441 7.92 16.76 -17.35
C GLU A 441 9.08 17.30 -18.20
N VAL A 442 10.04 16.42 -18.54
CA VAL A 442 11.11 16.77 -19.46
C VAL A 442 10.55 16.90 -20.88
N TRP A 443 9.69 15.99 -21.33
CA TRP A 443 9.07 16.02 -22.66
C TRP A 443 8.33 17.32 -22.95
N GLU A 444 7.59 17.84 -21.97
CA GLU A 444 6.83 19.09 -22.09
C GLU A 444 7.71 20.29 -22.45
N LYS A 445 8.98 20.29 -22.01
CA LYS A 445 9.95 21.33 -22.36
C LYS A 445 10.37 21.29 -23.83
N PHE A 446 10.27 20.12 -24.48
CA PHE A 446 10.66 19.91 -25.88
C PHE A 446 9.48 19.91 -26.86
N ASP A 447 8.26 19.66 -26.39
CA ASP A 447 7.00 19.67 -27.15
C ASP A 447 5.89 20.47 -26.42
N PRO A 448 6.04 21.82 -26.31
CA PRO A 448 5.07 22.68 -25.61
C PRO A 448 3.68 22.68 -26.28
N ASP A 449 3.63 22.36 -27.58
CA ASP A 449 2.40 22.28 -28.36
C ASP A 449 1.75 20.89 -28.31
N ALA A 450 2.22 19.98 -27.45
CA ALA A 450 1.71 18.60 -27.29
C ALA A 450 1.38 17.91 -28.62
N THR A 451 2.27 18.05 -29.58
CA THR A 451 2.15 17.42 -30.90
C THR A 451 2.43 15.92 -30.84
N GLN A 452 2.99 15.43 -29.73
CA GLN A 452 3.48 14.06 -29.52
C GLN A 452 4.69 13.69 -30.37
N PHE A 453 5.32 14.67 -31.04
CA PHE A 453 6.48 14.48 -31.89
C PHE A 453 7.63 15.40 -31.48
N ILE A 454 8.86 14.91 -31.62
CA ILE A 454 10.07 15.73 -31.55
C ILE A 454 10.90 15.57 -32.82
N GLU A 455 11.67 16.61 -33.16
CA GLU A 455 12.65 16.55 -34.24
C GLU A 455 13.84 15.67 -33.84
N TYR A 456 14.37 14.88 -34.79
CA TYR A 456 15.51 13.99 -34.57
C TYR A 456 16.77 14.72 -34.05
N SER A 457 16.97 15.98 -34.45
CA SER A 457 18.06 16.84 -33.99
C SER A 457 18.06 17.03 -32.46
N LYS A 458 16.89 17.09 -31.84
CA LYS A 458 16.68 17.35 -30.41
C LYS A 458 16.71 16.08 -29.55
N LEU A 459 16.62 14.89 -30.15
CA LEU A 459 16.59 13.61 -29.43
C LEU A 459 17.81 13.41 -28.51
N SER A 460 19.00 13.82 -28.97
CA SER A 460 20.25 13.74 -28.20
C SER A 460 20.24 14.64 -26.98
N ASP A 461 19.61 15.82 -27.07
CA ASP A 461 19.48 16.76 -25.97
C ASP A 461 18.40 16.32 -24.98
N PHE A 462 17.27 15.82 -25.49
CA PHE A 462 16.20 15.23 -24.69
C PHE A 462 16.69 14.06 -23.84
N ALA A 463 17.38 13.09 -24.44
CA ALA A 463 17.88 11.91 -23.73
C ALA A 463 18.93 12.25 -22.65
N ALA A 464 19.63 13.38 -22.79
CA ALA A 464 20.60 13.87 -21.82
C ALA A 464 19.98 14.74 -20.71
N ALA A 465 18.73 15.17 -20.88
CA ALA A 465 17.99 15.99 -19.92
C ALA A 465 17.13 15.18 -18.95
N LEU A 466 17.00 13.86 -19.18
CA LEU A 466 16.34 12.92 -18.28
C LEU A 466 17.23 12.60 -17.08
N ASP A 467 16.62 12.23 -15.95
CA ASP A 467 17.34 11.74 -14.78
C ASP A 467 17.51 10.20 -14.82
N PRO A 468 18.49 9.62 -14.09
CA PRO A 468 18.60 8.17 -13.93
C PRO A 468 17.30 7.61 -13.33
N PRO A 469 16.75 6.48 -13.81
CA PRO A 469 17.37 5.43 -14.65
C PRO A 469 17.23 5.62 -16.18
N LEU A 470 16.46 6.61 -16.66
CA LEU A 470 16.19 6.83 -18.10
C LEU A 470 17.24 7.72 -18.80
N LEU A 471 18.12 8.37 -18.04
CA LEU A 471 19.22 9.20 -18.55
C LEU A 471 20.14 8.46 -19.53
N ILE A 472 20.40 9.10 -20.67
CA ILE A 472 21.47 8.71 -21.60
C ILE A 472 22.47 9.86 -21.74
N ALA A 473 23.55 9.78 -20.96
CA ALA A 473 24.62 10.78 -20.92
C ALA A 473 25.31 10.93 -22.29
N LYS A 474 25.70 12.17 -22.62
CA LYS A 474 26.48 12.44 -23.84
C LYS A 474 27.90 11.88 -23.71
N PRO A 475 28.48 11.30 -24.78
CA PRO A 475 27.96 11.18 -26.15
C PRO A 475 26.98 10.02 -26.35
N ASN A 476 25.70 10.34 -26.61
CA ASN A 476 24.59 9.37 -26.66
C ASN A 476 24.14 8.99 -28.07
N LYS A 477 24.61 9.69 -29.11
CA LYS A 477 24.18 9.49 -30.51
C LYS A 477 24.38 8.05 -31.01
N ALA A 478 25.47 7.39 -30.63
CA ALA A 478 25.73 6.01 -31.06
C ALA A 478 24.70 5.03 -30.47
N GLN A 479 24.36 5.19 -29.19
CA GLN A 479 23.37 4.36 -28.50
C GLN A 479 21.95 4.62 -29.03
N LEU A 480 21.58 5.89 -29.25
CA LEU A 480 20.27 6.26 -29.79
C LEU A 480 20.06 5.72 -31.22
N ILE A 481 21.11 5.70 -32.03
CA ILE A 481 21.03 5.14 -33.38
C ILE A 481 20.89 3.61 -33.32
N ALA A 482 21.55 2.95 -32.37
CA ALA A 482 21.45 1.50 -32.18
C ALA A 482 20.07 1.03 -31.68
N MET A 483 19.25 1.92 -31.12
CA MET A 483 17.88 1.63 -30.67
C MET A 483 16.86 1.53 -31.82
N ASP A 484 17.24 1.92 -33.04
CA ASP A 484 16.43 1.84 -34.26
C ASP A 484 15.01 2.45 -34.14
N LEU A 485 14.94 3.72 -33.80
CA LEU A 485 13.67 4.43 -33.63
C LEU A 485 12.99 4.67 -34.99
N PRO A 486 11.67 4.43 -35.12
CA PRO A 486 10.92 4.76 -36.33
C PRO A 486 10.80 6.28 -36.51
N MET A 487 10.97 6.76 -37.74
CA MET A 487 10.84 8.17 -38.10
C MET A 487 9.68 8.39 -39.07
N VAL A 488 8.92 9.45 -38.80
CA VAL A 488 7.78 9.92 -39.59
C VAL A 488 8.24 11.08 -40.49
N SER A 489 7.40 11.47 -41.45
CA SER A 489 7.65 12.59 -42.37
C SER A 489 8.14 13.86 -41.65
N GLY A 490 9.29 14.37 -42.13
CA GLY A 490 9.94 15.57 -41.60
C GLY A 490 10.98 15.32 -40.50
N ASP A 491 11.63 14.15 -40.47
CA ASP A 491 12.64 13.77 -39.46
C ASP A 491 12.11 13.90 -38.02
N ARG A 492 10.86 13.48 -37.81
CA ARG A 492 10.17 13.50 -36.51
C ARG A 492 10.01 12.11 -35.92
N ILE A 493 10.12 12.01 -34.60
CA ILE A 493 9.96 10.77 -33.83
C ILE A 493 8.83 10.96 -32.83
N HIS A 494 8.02 9.92 -32.66
CA HIS A 494 6.89 9.94 -31.75
C HIS A 494 7.31 9.66 -30.30
N CYS A 495 6.61 10.29 -29.35
CA CYS A 495 6.85 10.15 -27.91
C CYS A 495 6.82 8.69 -27.43
N LEU A 496 5.80 7.93 -27.85
CA LEU A 496 5.60 6.54 -27.42
C LEU A 496 6.74 5.62 -27.87
N ASP A 497 7.28 5.86 -29.07
CA ASP A 497 8.39 5.05 -29.60
C ASP A 497 9.68 5.30 -28.82
N ILE A 498 9.91 6.54 -28.38
CA ILE A 498 11.06 6.90 -27.53
C ILE A 498 10.90 6.32 -26.14
N LEU A 499 9.71 6.49 -25.55
CA LEU A 499 9.41 5.96 -24.22
C LEU A 499 9.61 4.45 -24.21
N PHE A 500 9.00 3.73 -25.16
CA PHE A 500 9.13 2.28 -25.27
C PHE A 500 10.57 1.82 -25.45
N ALA A 501 11.36 2.49 -26.30
CA ALA A 501 12.76 2.15 -26.50
C ALA A 501 13.61 2.36 -25.23
N PHE A 502 13.34 3.41 -24.47
CA PHE A 502 14.08 3.70 -23.24
C PHE A 502 13.66 2.74 -22.12
N THR A 503 12.37 2.43 -22.01
CA THR A 503 11.85 1.41 -21.09
C THR A 503 12.44 0.04 -21.41
N LYS A 504 12.47 -0.36 -22.70
CA LYS A 504 13.06 -1.63 -23.15
C LYS A 504 14.55 -1.73 -22.80
N ARG A 505 15.30 -0.63 -22.87
CA ARG A 505 16.72 -0.60 -22.46
C ARG A 505 16.89 -0.90 -20.98
N VAL A 506 16.04 -0.35 -20.13
CA VAL A 506 16.17 -0.49 -18.67
C VAL A 506 15.65 -1.85 -18.18
N LEU A 507 14.56 -2.36 -18.76
CA LEU A 507 13.94 -3.63 -18.38
C LEU A 507 14.57 -4.88 -19.03
N GLY A 508 15.26 -4.72 -20.17
CA GLY A 508 15.82 -5.83 -20.95
C GLY A 508 14.82 -6.48 -21.91
N GLU A 509 15.28 -7.44 -22.71
CA GLU A 509 14.45 -8.16 -23.70
C GLU A 509 13.74 -9.36 -23.04
N SER A 510 12.55 -9.16 -22.48
CA SER A 510 11.63 -10.24 -22.13
C SER A 510 10.49 -10.31 -23.17
N GLY A 511 10.01 -11.53 -23.48
CA GLY A 511 8.92 -11.73 -24.44
C GLY A 511 7.58 -11.09 -24.03
N GLU A 512 7.46 -10.62 -22.78
CA GLU A 512 6.32 -9.87 -22.27
C GLU A 512 6.27 -8.44 -22.82
N MET A 513 7.41 -7.84 -23.20
CA MET A 513 7.49 -6.47 -23.72
C MET A 513 6.82 -6.30 -25.09
N ASP A 514 6.85 -7.32 -25.95
CA ASP A 514 6.21 -7.28 -27.27
C ASP A 514 4.68 -7.37 -27.15
N SER A 515 4.17 -8.11 -26.16
CA SER A 515 2.74 -8.10 -25.83
C SER A 515 2.28 -6.74 -25.27
N LEU A 516 3.13 -6.10 -24.45
CA LEU A 516 2.87 -4.77 -23.90
C LEU A 516 2.79 -3.72 -25.02
N ARG A 517 3.72 -3.79 -25.99
CA ARG A 517 3.72 -2.95 -27.19
C ARG A 517 2.42 -3.06 -27.98
N SER A 518 1.97 -4.29 -28.24
CA SER A 518 0.74 -4.53 -29.01
C SER A 518 -0.50 -3.96 -28.29
N GLN A 519 -0.57 -4.05 -26.97
CA GLN A 519 -1.64 -3.44 -26.17
C GLN A 519 -1.58 -1.90 -26.18
N MET A 520 -0.38 -1.32 -26.08
CA MET A 520 -0.19 0.14 -26.13
C MET A 520 -0.56 0.72 -27.51
N GLU A 521 -0.18 0.04 -28.60
CA GLU A 521 -0.53 0.41 -29.98
C GLU A 521 -2.04 0.29 -30.25
N GLU A 522 -2.70 -0.79 -29.79
CA GLU A 522 -4.13 -1.02 -29.99
C GLU A 522 -4.99 0.03 -29.26
N ARG A 523 -4.61 0.40 -28.04
CA ARG A 523 -5.27 1.47 -27.27
C ARG A 523 -5.07 2.85 -27.90
N PHE A 524 -3.87 3.14 -28.41
CA PHE A 524 -3.61 4.39 -29.13
C PHE A 524 -4.48 4.53 -30.40
N MET A 525 -4.59 3.45 -31.19
CA MET A 525 -5.42 3.42 -32.39
C MET A 525 -6.92 3.63 -32.07
N SER A 526 -7.37 3.26 -30.88
CA SER A 526 -8.73 3.55 -30.41
C SER A 526 -8.94 4.99 -29.92
N ALA A 527 -7.88 5.64 -29.42
CA ALA A 527 -7.92 6.99 -28.85
C ALA A 527 -7.75 8.10 -29.91
N ASN A 528 -7.13 7.81 -31.06
CA ASN A 528 -6.83 8.82 -32.07
C ASN A 528 -7.28 8.37 -33.49
N PRO A 529 -8.53 8.65 -33.92
CA PRO A 529 -9.07 8.18 -35.19
C PRO A 529 -8.53 8.90 -36.44
N SER A 530 -7.74 9.98 -36.29
CA SER A 530 -7.20 10.73 -37.42
C SER A 530 -5.97 10.03 -38.02
N LYS A 531 -6.18 9.30 -39.11
CA LYS A 531 -5.16 8.71 -40.00
C LYS A 531 -4.33 9.76 -40.75
N VAL A 532 -3.56 10.59 -40.06
CA VAL A 532 -2.49 11.37 -40.72
C VAL A 532 -1.19 10.58 -40.55
N SER A 533 -0.91 9.75 -41.56
CA SER A 533 0.34 9.02 -41.86
C SER A 533 1.25 8.72 -40.65
N TYR A 534 0.87 7.74 -39.84
CA TYR A 534 1.77 7.10 -38.87
C TYR A 534 2.65 6.03 -39.54
N GLU A 535 2.66 5.93 -40.87
CA GLU A 535 3.50 4.95 -41.56
C GLU A 535 4.97 5.37 -41.44
N PRO A 536 5.83 4.56 -40.78
CA PRO A 536 7.24 4.89 -40.65
C PRO A 536 7.88 4.87 -42.04
N ILE A 537 8.48 5.99 -42.43
CA ILE A 537 9.08 6.15 -43.77
C ILE A 537 10.53 5.63 -43.73
N THR A 538 11.23 5.84 -42.62
CA THR A 538 12.64 5.44 -42.39
C THR A 538 12.90 5.15 -40.91
N THR A 539 14.04 4.53 -40.59
CA THR A 539 14.50 4.31 -39.21
C THR A 539 15.84 5.01 -38.96
N THR A 540 16.21 5.24 -37.70
CA THR A 540 17.48 5.91 -37.35
C THR A 540 18.70 5.19 -37.91
N LEU A 541 18.69 3.85 -37.99
CA LEU A 541 19.76 3.08 -38.63
C LEU A 541 19.80 3.30 -40.15
N LYS A 542 18.64 3.21 -40.81
CA LYS A 542 18.54 3.41 -42.25
C LYS A 542 19.01 4.81 -42.65
N ARG A 543 18.69 5.83 -41.86
CA ARG A 543 19.12 7.22 -42.12
C ARG A 543 20.62 7.41 -41.99
N LYS A 544 21.26 6.80 -40.99
CA LYS A 544 22.73 6.78 -40.88
C LYS A 544 23.36 6.08 -42.09
N GLN A 545 22.77 4.97 -42.56
CA GLN A 545 23.26 4.27 -43.73
C GLN A 545 23.11 5.11 -45.00
N GLU A 546 22.03 5.88 -45.15
CA GLU A 546 21.85 6.86 -46.22
C GLU A 546 22.92 7.97 -46.17
N ASP A 547 23.23 8.52 -45.00
CA ASP A 547 24.26 9.56 -44.84
C ASP A 547 25.67 9.05 -45.12
N VAL A 548 25.99 7.84 -44.64
CA VAL A 548 27.26 7.17 -44.96
C VAL A 548 27.34 6.86 -46.46
N SER A 549 26.25 6.40 -47.07
CA SER A 549 26.21 6.15 -48.52
C SER A 549 26.38 7.46 -49.30
N ALA A 550 25.70 8.53 -48.89
CA ALA A 550 25.79 9.85 -49.50
C ALA A 550 27.20 10.41 -49.39
N THR A 551 27.87 10.30 -48.24
CA THR A 551 29.25 10.77 -48.06
C THR A 551 30.24 9.94 -48.87
N VAL A 552 30.07 8.62 -48.98
CA VAL A 552 30.89 7.76 -49.85
C VAL A 552 30.70 8.13 -51.32
N ILE A 553 29.46 8.30 -51.79
CA ILE A 553 29.14 8.72 -53.16
C ILE A 553 29.71 10.11 -53.44
N GLN A 554 29.53 11.07 -52.53
CA GLN A 554 30.07 12.42 -52.67
C GLN A 554 31.61 12.40 -52.71
N ARG A 555 32.26 11.58 -51.89
CA ARG A 555 33.72 11.44 -51.87
C ARG A 555 34.23 10.79 -53.16
N ALA A 556 33.54 9.77 -53.66
CA ALA A 556 33.82 9.13 -54.94
C ALA A 556 33.61 10.08 -56.12
N TYR A 557 32.52 10.85 -56.12
CA TYR A 557 32.22 11.86 -57.14
C TYR A 557 33.22 13.01 -57.14
N ARG A 558 33.62 13.52 -55.96
CA ARG A 558 34.68 14.53 -55.83
C ARG A 558 36.02 14.01 -56.36
N ARG A 559 36.40 12.76 -56.03
CA ARG A 559 37.60 12.11 -56.59
C ARG A 559 37.52 11.90 -58.11
N TYR A 560 36.37 11.51 -58.64
CA TYR A 560 36.14 11.38 -60.07
C TYR A 560 36.25 12.73 -60.79
N ARG A 561 35.63 13.79 -60.25
CA ARG A 561 35.70 15.15 -60.80
C ARG A 561 37.13 15.69 -60.80
N LEU A 562 37.90 15.44 -59.73
CA LEU A 562 39.33 15.79 -59.67
C LEU A 562 40.13 15.04 -60.75
N ARG A 563 39.94 13.73 -60.91
CA ARG A 563 40.60 12.94 -61.98
C ARG A 563 40.21 13.42 -63.38
N LYS A 564 38.97 13.82 -63.61
CA LYS A 564 38.51 14.37 -64.90
C LYS A 564 39.12 15.75 -65.18
N ASN A 565 39.24 16.61 -64.17
CA ASN A 565 39.92 17.90 -64.30
C ASN A 565 41.41 17.71 -64.60
N VAL A 566 42.11 16.79 -63.91
CA VAL A 566 43.52 16.47 -64.20
C VAL A 566 43.69 15.92 -65.62
N LYS A 567 42.79 15.04 -66.09
CA LYS A 567 42.81 14.53 -67.47
C LYS A 567 42.52 15.60 -68.53
N ASN A 568 41.65 16.57 -68.23
CA ASN A 568 41.41 17.73 -69.12
C ASN A 568 42.61 18.69 -69.14
N ILE A 569 43.32 18.86 -68.03
CA ILE A 569 44.54 19.69 -67.99
C ILE A 569 45.67 19.00 -68.75
N SER A 570 45.84 17.67 -68.59
CA SER A 570 46.84 16.92 -69.37
C SER A 570 46.53 16.87 -70.86
N SER A 571 45.26 16.87 -71.29
CA SER A 571 44.90 16.89 -72.71
C SER A 571 45.01 18.28 -73.36
N ILE A 572 44.98 19.36 -72.57
CA ILE A 572 45.31 20.71 -73.02
C ILE A 572 46.83 20.85 -73.20
N TYR A 573 47.63 20.31 -72.28
CA TYR A 573 49.10 20.33 -72.39
C TYR A 573 49.66 19.43 -73.51
N ILE A 574 48.94 18.39 -73.95
CA ILE A 574 49.37 17.53 -75.07
C ILE A 574 49.05 18.15 -76.45
N LYS A 575 48.26 19.25 -76.50
CA LYS A 575 47.91 19.92 -77.78
C LYS A 575 48.82 21.08 -78.16
N ASP A 576 49.65 21.57 -77.24
CA ASP A 576 50.64 22.62 -77.51
C ASP A 576 52.04 22.13 -77.11
N GLY A 577 52.85 21.75 -78.11
CA GLY A 577 54.28 21.52 -77.91
C GLY A 577 54.92 20.51 -78.86
N ASP A 578 55.13 20.90 -80.11
CA ASP A 578 56.26 20.41 -80.91
C ASP A 578 57.39 21.44 -80.78
N ARG A 579 58.55 21.00 -80.28
CA ARG A 579 59.93 21.53 -80.38
C ARG A 579 60.73 21.42 -79.07
N ASP A 580 61.83 20.70 -79.22
CA ASP A 580 62.93 20.41 -78.29
C ASP A 580 63.61 21.67 -77.72
N ASP A 581 64.02 21.66 -76.45
CA ASP A 581 65.29 21.12 -75.92
C ASP A 581 65.67 21.89 -74.63
N ASP A 582 65.71 21.19 -73.49
CA ASP A 582 66.77 21.28 -72.46
C ASP A 582 66.35 20.54 -71.18
N LEU A 583 67.08 19.47 -70.85
CA LEU A 583 67.01 18.78 -69.57
C LEU A 583 67.68 19.61 -68.46
N PRO A 584 67.25 19.45 -67.20
CA PRO A 584 68.12 18.67 -66.30
C PRO A 584 67.39 17.71 -65.34
N SER A 585 68.10 16.61 -65.06
CA SER A 585 68.11 15.69 -63.91
C SER A 585 66.93 15.62 -62.91
N LYS A 586 66.46 14.36 -62.74
CA LYS A 586 65.90 13.73 -61.53
C LYS A 586 65.89 14.58 -60.24
N GLU A 587 64.70 14.90 -59.76
CA GLU A 587 64.35 15.01 -58.34
C GLU A 587 62.83 14.77 -58.18
N ASP A 588 62.49 13.78 -57.36
CA ASP A 588 61.29 13.66 -56.51
C ASP A 588 59.87 13.73 -57.10
N MET A 589 59.40 12.58 -57.60
CA MET A 589 57.98 12.20 -57.44
C MET A 589 57.78 11.60 -56.04
N VAL A 590 57.69 12.47 -55.04
CA VAL A 590 57.17 12.12 -53.71
C VAL A 590 55.68 12.41 -53.70
N PHE A 591 54.86 11.39 -53.93
CA PHE A 591 53.53 11.35 -53.31
C PHE A 591 53.73 10.73 -51.94
N ASP A 592 53.88 11.61 -50.94
CA ASP A 592 53.94 11.24 -49.55
C ASP A 592 52.71 10.41 -49.14
N ASN A 593 53.03 9.23 -48.62
CA ASN A 593 52.22 8.51 -47.68
C ASN A 593 51.91 9.43 -46.48
N ILE A 594 50.65 9.81 -46.30
CA ILE A 594 50.18 10.36 -45.02
C ILE A 594 49.06 9.45 -44.50
N ASN A 595 49.49 8.61 -43.55
CA ASN A 595 48.74 7.96 -42.47
C ASN A 595 47.47 7.18 -42.83
N GLU A 596 47.69 5.91 -43.16
CA GLU A 596 46.93 4.83 -42.53
C GLU A 596 47.23 4.84 -41.01
N ASN A 597 46.31 5.37 -40.22
CA ASN A 597 46.22 5.05 -38.79
C ASN A 597 44.75 5.04 -38.37
N SER A 598 44.14 3.87 -38.55
CA SER A 598 43.12 3.38 -37.62
C SER A 598 43.19 1.86 -37.63
N SER A 599 43.45 1.31 -36.45
CA SER A 599 43.66 -0.10 -36.10
C SER A 599 42.66 -1.08 -36.72
N PRO A 600 43.06 -2.36 -36.92
CA PRO A 600 42.16 -3.40 -37.38
C PRO A 600 41.33 -3.90 -36.20
N GLU A 601 40.03 -3.64 -36.18
CA GLU A 601 39.13 -4.47 -35.40
C GLU A 601 38.81 -5.72 -36.22
N LYS A 602 39.15 -6.86 -35.62
CA LYS A 602 39.08 -8.21 -36.18
C LYS A 602 37.71 -8.50 -36.78
N THR A 603 37.68 -8.79 -38.07
CA THR A 603 36.65 -9.62 -38.69
C THR A 603 37.07 -11.08 -38.54
N ASP A 604 36.47 -11.81 -37.59
CA ASP A 604 36.33 -13.26 -37.74
C ASP A 604 35.20 -13.49 -38.75
N GLY A 605 35.60 -13.93 -39.94
CA GLY A 605 34.67 -14.32 -40.99
C GLY A 605 34.07 -15.69 -40.71
N THR A 606 32.74 -15.80 -40.86
CA THR A 606 32.10 -17.04 -41.31
C THR A 606 31.29 -16.68 -42.55
N PRO A 607 31.35 -17.46 -43.65
CA PRO A 607 30.78 -17.07 -44.92
C PRO A 607 29.29 -17.45 -44.97
N SER A 608 28.43 -16.50 -45.28
CA SER A 608 27.07 -16.78 -45.72
C SER A 608 26.58 -15.68 -46.66
N THR A 609 26.80 -15.91 -47.95
CA THR A 609 25.87 -15.50 -49.00
C THR A 609 24.45 -15.83 -48.56
N ILE A 610 23.59 -14.81 -48.44
CA ILE A 610 22.17 -14.77 -48.82
C ILE A 610 21.66 -13.35 -48.49
N SER A 611 21.13 -12.66 -49.49
CA SER A 611 20.41 -11.38 -49.37
C SER A 611 19.21 -11.53 -48.42
N PRO A 612 18.89 -10.55 -47.55
CA PRO A 612 17.64 -10.58 -46.81
C PRO A 612 16.45 -10.36 -47.78
N PRO A 613 15.30 -11.02 -47.56
CA PRO A 613 14.13 -10.83 -48.40
C PRO A 613 13.53 -9.44 -48.18
N SER A 614 12.89 -8.89 -49.22
CA SER A 614 12.13 -7.65 -49.10
C SER A 614 10.95 -7.84 -48.14
N TYR A 615 10.62 -6.78 -47.40
CA TYR A 615 9.53 -6.74 -46.41
C TYR A 615 8.15 -7.12 -47.00
N ASP A 616 7.98 -7.06 -48.33
CA ASP A 616 6.80 -7.50 -49.06
C ASP A 616 6.56 -9.02 -49.06
N SER A 617 7.55 -9.85 -48.72
CA SER A 617 7.40 -11.32 -48.78
C SER A 617 6.93 -11.96 -47.47
N VAL A 618 6.97 -11.24 -46.34
CA VAL A 618 6.56 -11.78 -45.03
C VAL A 618 5.08 -11.54 -44.75
N THR A 619 4.49 -10.48 -45.32
CA THR A 619 3.06 -10.16 -45.15
C THR A 619 2.13 -10.81 -46.18
N LYS A 620 2.67 -11.38 -47.27
CA LYS A 620 1.87 -12.09 -48.28
C LYS A 620 1.36 -13.47 -47.85
N PRO A 621 2.14 -14.35 -47.20
CA PRO A 621 1.62 -15.67 -46.83
C PRO A 621 0.48 -15.56 -45.82
N ASP A 622 0.52 -14.61 -44.87
CA ASP A 622 -0.56 -14.45 -43.88
C ASP A 622 -1.80 -13.75 -44.45
N LYS A 623 -1.66 -12.81 -45.40
CA LYS A 623 -2.81 -12.26 -46.14
C LYS A 623 -3.46 -13.30 -47.05
N GLU A 624 -2.67 -14.12 -47.75
CA GLU A 624 -3.21 -15.19 -48.61
C GLU A 624 -3.82 -16.34 -47.79
N LYS A 625 -3.31 -16.63 -46.57
CA LYS A 625 -3.93 -17.59 -45.64
C LYS A 625 -5.22 -17.06 -45.05
N TYR A 626 -5.29 -15.77 -44.70
CA TYR A 626 -6.50 -15.15 -44.18
C TYR A 626 -7.58 -14.96 -45.26
N GLU A 627 -7.18 -14.72 -46.52
CA GLU A 627 -8.10 -14.69 -47.67
C GLU A 627 -8.56 -16.09 -48.11
N LYS A 628 -7.68 -17.11 -48.08
CA LYS A 628 -8.06 -18.53 -48.28
C LYS A 628 -8.98 -19.06 -47.19
N ASP A 629 -8.73 -18.74 -45.93
CA ASP A 629 -9.59 -19.16 -44.80
C ASP A 629 -10.95 -18.43 -44.83
N LYS A 630 -11.01 -17.21 -45.39
CA LYS A 630 -12.29 -16.52 -45.65
C LYS A 630 -13.05 -17.11 -46.83
N THR A 631 -12.36 -17.42 -47.94
CA THR A 631 -13.00 -18.04 -49.13
C THR A 631 -13.44 -19.49 -48.86
N GLU A 632 -12.68 -20.29 -48.11
CA GLU A 632 -13.09 -21.65 -47.71
C GLU A 632 -14.25 -21.64 -46.69
N LYS A 633 -14.37 -20.60 -45.86
CA LYS A 633 -15.54 -20.42 -44.95
C LYS A 633 -16.77 -19.90 -45.69
N GLU A 634 -16.61 -19.12 -46.76
CA GLU A 634 -17.73 -18.67 -47.60
C GLU A 634 -18.23 -19.77 -48.56
N ASP A 635 -17.35 -20.63 -49.10
CA ASP A 635 -17.75 -21.79 -49.92
C ASP A 635 -18.43 -22.90 -49.09
N LYS A 636 -17.92 -23.20 -47.88
CA LYS A 636 -18.62 -24.12 -46.95
C LYS A 636 -19.96 -23.57 -46.44
N GLY A 637 -20.15 -22.25 -46.49
CA GLY A 637 -21.42 -21.58 -46.18
C GLY A 637 -22.44 -21.62 -47.33
N LYS A 638 -22.00 -21.80 -48.57
CA LYS A 638 -22.86 -21.92 -49.76
C LYS A 638 -23.27 -23.36 -50.07
N ASP A 639 -22.39 -24.33 -49.89
CA ASP A 639 -22.72 -25.76 -50.08
C ASP A 639 -23.67 -26.33 -48.99
N GLY A 640 -23.76 -25.67 -47.83
CA GLY A 640 -24.71 -26.01 -46.77
C GLY A 640 -26.15 -25.52 -46.98
N LYS A 641 -26.42 -24.72 -48.03
CA LYS A 641 -27.73 -24.08 -48.27
C LYS A 641 -28.50 -24.57 -49.50
N GLU A 642 -27.97 -25.53 -50.25
CA GLU A 642 -28.70 -26.21 -51.35
C GLU A 642 -29.12 -27.67 -51.05
N GLY A 643 -28.87 -28.17 -49.83
CA GLY A 643 -29.27 -29.52 -49.40
C GLY A 643 -30.55 -29.64 -48.55
N LYS A 644 -31.34 -28.56 -48.41
CA LYS A 644 -32.66 -28.60 -47.75
C LYS A 644 -33.69 -27.75 -48.49
N LYS A 645 -34.22 -28.31 -49.57
CA LYS A 645 -35.63 -28.20 -49.90
C LYS A 645 -36.24 -29.60 -49.83
#